data_AF-A0A2U1BEM2-F1
#
_entry.id   AF-A0A2U1BEM2-F1
#
_cell.length_a   1.000
_cell.length_b   1.000
_cell.length_c   1.000
_cell.angle_alpha   90.00
_cell.angle_beta   90.00
_cell.angle_gamma   90.00
#
_symmetry.space_group_name_H-M   'P 1'
#
loop_
_entity.id
_entity.type
_entity.pdbx_description
1 polymer ?
#
loop_
_entity_poly.entity_id
_entity_poly.type
_entity_poly.pdbx_seq_one_letter_code
_entity_poly.pdbx_strand_id
1 'polypeptide(L)'
;MSYKIIYGDRTFTAKDIKEGHCFIGNSIAGDELTIDTLDVTVKSFDTQFFPLTDSDGYLLCDSNGHFLVARPRLDDLTQYVYGEPVYYYHDDVLIGKFFLSSVMRVGLIHYKLSCISGVGLLDNTQHYGGMYTGQALSDVVADIISGTVEYSIDEAYQSIPVYNWLPIGTRRENLHQLLFVTGLALKKDANGIIRITALTDGNPTEIGESRLFSGGSIDYNAPSTAVSVAEHTYIAFASDETVTLFSGEAAAEDIITPNGAKVSGVLVPFDNPIHDLQIDNGEILESGVNYAVLAQSSDCLLTGQKYTHIVREILRGEAGASKDNTATVTDATLVNLANSENVAERVLAYYSKARTVSNDLVVGTERPGDPISMDDPFGDPMTGIIKSMDINISNLLRAQTEFVEGYTPTGIGNYYEHLLIITEDGTVTIPAEAKGRVRLVLISGGQGGASGEKGADGTNDSQSDGNGGKPGAGGKAGKGGSGGRIYIATIPVTPGQTFAVKIGRGGVYGFYSEDGSEEGSFGGDTTFGEYSTANGRASEAGFVEMFSGVVYGLPGDDGVDGGNGSGEDGEGENVVYNGVTYTPGAQGETARYESSRMTVVGIGGYGGGAAAGHNGKDGDSGSATYNGGDGYGTGGDGGAGADADAPATTQHRGRGGTGGNGGGGGGAAGGASNNNVTTNKWDGENGIGGAGSHGGTGGLGIAFLYY
;
A
#
# COMPACT_ATOMS: atom_id res chain seq x y z
N MET A 1 0.79 10.09 55.70
CA MET A 1 1.18 10.27 54.30
C MET A 1 2.41 9.41 54.08
N SER A 2 2.30 8.41 53.20
CA SER A 2 3.36 7.45 52.93
C SER A 2 3.43 7.17 51.44
N TYR A 3 4.59 7.40 50.85
CA TYR A 3 4.92 6.92 49.52
C TYR A 3 5.77 5.66 49.62
N LYS A 4 5.57 4.76 48.65
CA LYS A 4 6.31 3.50 48.57
C LYS A 4 6.56 3.09 47.12
N ILE A 5 7.67 2.41 46.91
CA ILE A 5 8.03 1.78 45.64
C ILE A 5 8.15 0.28 45.87
N ILE A 6 7.49 -0.50 45.02
CA ILE A 6 7.50 -1.97 45.09
C ILE A 6 8.25 -2.49 43.87
N TYR A 7 9.28 -3.32 44.11
CA TYR A 7 10.06 -4.00 43.08
C TYR A 7 10.31 -5.46 43.52
N GLY A 8 9.75 -6.41 42.79
CA GLY A 8 9.71 -7.82 43.20
C GLY A 8 9.08 -7.96 44.60
N ASP A 9 9.74 -8.71 45.49
CA ASP A 9 9.32 -8.87 46.89
C ASP A 9 9.72 -7.70 47.81
N ARG A 10 10.35 -6.65 47.25
CA ARG A 10 10.91 -5.54 48.04
C ARG A 10 9.95 -4.36 48.04
N THR A 11 9.78 -3.77 49.22
CA THR A 11 9.04 -2.52 49.40
C THR A 11 9.96 -1.47 49.98
N PHE A 12 10.23 -0.41 49.22
CA PHE A 12 10.96 0.77 49.64
C PHE A 12 9.96 1.82 50.10
N THR A 13 10.01 2.19 51.38
CA THR A 13 9.15 3.23 51.95
C THR A 13 9.88 4.58 52.00
N ALA A 14 9.21 5.62 52.47
CA ALA A 14 9.80 6.95 52.64
C ALA A 14 11.12 6.99 53.44
N LYS A 15 11.39 6.02 54.33
CA LYS A 15 12.68 5.94 55.07
C LYS A 15 13.83 5.39 54.21
N ASP A 16 13.48 4.61 53.19
CA ASP A 16 14.39 3.88 52.32
C ASP A 16 14.71 4.70 51.06
N ILE A 17 13.81 5.58 50.66
CA ILE A 17 13.96 6.47 49.49
C ILE A 17 14.71 7.74 49.90
N LYS A 18 15.83 8.02 49.21
CA LYS A 18 16.66 9.21 49.44
C LYS A 18 16.16 10.40 48.62
N GLU A 19 15.91 10.16 47.35
CA GLU A 19 15.39 11.11 46.37
C GLU A 19 14.71 10.32 45.27
N GLY A 20 13.73 10.93 44.61
CA GLY A 20 13.07 10.30 43.48
C GLY A 20 12.30 11.30 42.64
N HIS A 21 12.22 10.98 41.36
CA HIS A 21 11.63 11.80 40.32
C HIS A 21 10.80 10.89 39.41
N CYS A 22 9.63 11.37 39.02
CA CYS A 22 8.69 10.61 38.21
C CYS A 22 8.10 11.55 37.16
N PHE A 23 8.31 11.24 35.88
CA PHE A 23 7.70 11.95 34.78
C PHE A 23 6.59 11.09 34.17
N ILE A 24 5.39 11.65 34.03
CA ILE A 24 4.27 11.03 33.33
C ILE A 24 3.72 12.00 32.30
N GLY A 25 3.39 11.52 31.10
CA GLY A 25 2.83 12.38 30.06
C GLY A 25 1.87 11.69 29.10
N ASN A 26 1.27 12.50 28.24
CA ASN A 26 0.38 12.09 27.19
C ASN A 26 0.76 12.81 25.89
N SER A 27 0.71 12.06 24.80
CA SER A 27 1.01 12.60 23.48
C SER A 27 -0.24 13.22 22.89
N ILE A 28 -0.25 14.56 22.86
CA ILE A 28 -1.39 15.33 22.38
C ILE A 28 -1.21 15.59 20.88
N ALA A 29 -2.22 15.25 20.09
CA ALA A 29 -2.36 15.66 18.68
C ALA A 29 -1.20 15.34 17.73
N GLY A 30 -0.49 14.23 17.93
CA GLY A 30 0.50 13.70 16.98
C GLY A 30 1.95 13.81 17.40
N ASP A 31 2.23 14.36 18.58
CA ASP A 31 3.53 14.17 19.24
C ASP A 31 3.86 12.68 19.38
N GLU A 32 5.15 12.33 19.38
CA GLU A 32 5.61 10.97 19.62
C GLU A 32 5.04 10.44 20.95
N LEU A 33 4.75 9.13 21.04
CA LEU A 33 4.19 8.53 22.26
C LEU A 33 5.06 8.88 23.49
N THR A 34 4.51 9.12 24.67
CA THR A 34 5.38 9.52 25.80
C THR A 34 5.99 8.30 26.51
N ILE A 35 7.31 8.32 26.78
CA ILE A 35 7.94 7.36 27.70
C ILE A 35 7.93 7.95 29.11
N ASP A 36 6.97 7.55 29.93
CA ASP A 36 7.01 7.90 31.35
C ASP A 36 8.22 7.27 32.02
N THR A 37 8.86 7.99 32.94
CA THR A 37 10.05 7.56 33.65
C THR A 37 9.88 7.63 35.16
N LEU A 38 10.58 6.74 35.86
CA LEU A 38 10.71 6.77 37.32
C LEU A 38 12.18 6.53 37.67
N ASP A 39 12.81 7.55 38.24
CA ASP A 39 14.18 7.49 38.75
C ASP A 39 14.16 7.64 40.26
N VAL A 40 14.65 6.63 40.98
CA VAL A 40 14.69 6.66 42.45
C VAL A 40 16.01 6.18 43.01
N THR A 41 16.55 6.89 44.00
CA THR A 41 17.67 6.41 44.80
C THR A 41 17.14 5.77 46.08
N VAL A 42 17.29 4.45 46.20
CA VAL A 42 16.84 3.65 47.34
C VAL A 42 18.01 3.14 48.19
N LYS A 43 17.75 2.91 49.47
CA LYS A 43 18.61 2.17 50.39
C LYS A 43 18.25 0.69 50.32
N SER A 44 19.26 -0.14 50.13
CA SER A 44 19.13 -1.60 50.03
C SER A 44 18.90 -2.30 51.37
N PHE A 45 19.34 -1.72 52.49
CA PHE A 45 19.14 -2.25 53.84
C PHE A 45 19.43 -1.16 54.90
N ASP A 46 19.00 -1.39 56.14
CA ASP A 46 19.29 -0.50 57.26
C ASP A 46 20.72 -0.72 57.79
N THR A 47 21.44 0.37 58.05
CA THR A 47 22.78 0.35 58.65
C THR A 47 22.78 0.14 60.16
N GLN A 48 21.61 0.03 60.78
CA GLN A 48 21.51 -0.25 62.21
C GLN A 48 22.13 -1.60 62.57
N PHE A 49 23.04 -1.56 63.53
CA PHE A 49 23.58 -2.75 64.17
C PHE A 49 22.60 -3.23 65.23
N PHE A 50 22.19 -4.49 65.13
CA PHE A 50 21.33 -5.13 66.12
C PHE A 50 22.21 -5.81 67.16
N PRO A 51 22.24 -5.34 68.41
CA PRO A 51 22.92 -6.06 69.47
C PRO A 51 22.33 -7.46 69.59
N LEU A 52 23.20 -8.48 69.61
CA LEU A 52 22.76 -9.84 69.88
C LEU A 52 22.60 -10.01 71.39
N THR A 53 21.47 -10.57 71.82
CA THR A 53 21.22 -10.88 73.23
C THR A 53 21.09 -12.39 73.43
N ASP A 54 21.38 -12.86 74.64
CA ASP A 54 20.99 -14.20 75.08
C ASP A 54 19.47 -14.29 75.34
N SER A 55 19.01 -15.46 75.81
CA SER A 55 17.60 -15.72 76.12
C SER A 55 17.04 -14.86 77.26
N ASP A 56 17.91 -14.27 78.09
CA ASP A 56 17.54 -13.44 79.23
C ASP A 56 17.66 -11.94 78.91
N GLY A 57 18.05 -11.59 77.68
CA GLY A 57 18.14 -10.23 77.17
C GLY A 57 19.47 -9.53 77.44
N TYR A 58 20.52 -10.24 77.89
CA TYR A 58 21.84 -9.66 78.08
C TYR A 58 22.63 -9.61 76.78
N LEU A 59 23.35 -8.51 76.56
CA LEU A 59 24.21 -8.32 75.38
C LEU A 59 25.31 -9.39 75.33
N LEU A 60 25.42 -10.07 74.19
CA LEU A 60 26.50 -11.02 73.95
C LEU A 60 27.82 -10.28 73.70
N CYS A 61 28.91 -10.79 74.27
CA CYS A 61 30.26 -10.26 74.06
C CYS A 61 31.28 -11.36 73.76
N ASP A 62 32.37 -10.99 73.08
CA ASP A 62 33.52 -11.87 72.89
C ASP A 62 34.40 -11.92 74.16
N SER A 63 35.42 -12.79 74.16
CA SER A 63 36.35 -12.95 75.29
C SER A 63 37.20 -11.70 75.59
N ASN A 64 37.17 -10.69 74.73
CA ASN A 64 37.88 -9.42 74.89
C ASN A 64 36.94 -8.28 75.33
N GLY A 65 35.65 -8.55 75.53
CA GLY A 65 34.66 -7.56 75.96
C GLY A 65 34.03 -6.75 74.84
N HIS A 66 34.17 -7.14 73.57
CA HIS A 66 33.46 -6.49 72.46
C HIS A 66 32.05 -7.05 72.33
N PHE A 67 31.05 -6.17 72.14
CA PHE A 67 29.68 -6.61 71.89
C PHE A 67 29.52 -7.22 70.51
N LEU A 68 28.82 -8.36 70.45
CA LEU A 68 28.43 -8.98 69.21
C LEU A 68 27.19 -8.28 68.65
N VAL A 69 27.30 -7.82 67.41
CA VAL A 69 26.20 -7.18 66.69
C VAL A 69 25.93 -7.93 65.40
N ALA A 70 24.66 -8.13 65.08
CA ALA A 70 24.25 -8.53 63.75
C ALA A 70 24.00 -7.28 62.89
N ARG A 71 24.33 -7.39 61.61
CA ARG A 71 23.92 -6.42 60.59
C ARG A 71 23.05 -7.14 59.56
N PRO A 72 22.00 -6.52 59.03
CA PRO A 72 21.28 -7.07 57.89
C PRO A 72 22.24 -7.36 56.73
N ARG A 73 21.95 -8.41 55.97
CA ARG A 73 22.71 -8.73 54.76
C ARG A 73 22.57 -7.57 53.78
N LEU A 74 23.68 -7.21 53.14
CA LEU A 74 23.67 -6.27 52.04
C LEU A 74 23.02 -6.95 50.84
N ASP A 75 21.79 -6.55 50.51
CA ASP A 75 21.15 -7.04 49.31
C ASP A 75 21.73 -6.30 48.11
N ASP A 76 22.31 -7.08 47.19
CA ASP A 76 22.75 -6.57 45.90
C ASP A 76 21.52 -6.39 45.00
N LEU A 77 21.32 -5.16 44.52
CA LEU A 77 20.26 -4.81 43.58
C LEU A 77 20.78 -4.79 42.13
N THR A 78 22.08 -4.99 41.89
CA THR A 78 22.64 -5.02 40.53
C THR A 78 22.27 -6.27 39.74
N GLN A 79 21.87 -7.35 40.42
CA GLN A 79 21.31 -8.54 39.80
C GLN A 79 19.81 -8.30 39.54
N TYR A 80 19.50 -7.51 38.51
CA TYR A 80 18.13 -7.19 38.11
C TYR A 80 17.79 -7.81 36.76
N VAL A 81 16.50 -7.98 36.49
CA VAL A 81 16.00 -8.39 35.18
C VAL A 81 15.37 -7.18 34.50
N TYR A 82 15.87 -6.85 33.31
CA TYR A 82 15.28 -5.79 32.49
C TYR A 82 13.82 -6.10 32.21
N GLY A 83 12.95 -5.10 32.37
CA GLY A 83 11.52 -5.26 32.12
C GLY A 83 10.71 -5.83 33.30
N GLU A 84 11.30 -6.00 34.48
CA GLU A 84 10.52 -6.36 35.68
C GLU A 84 9.68 -5.18 36.17
N PRO A 85 8.42 -5.42 36.60
CA PRO A 85 7.51 -4.35 36.99
C PRO A 85 7.93 -3.67 38.30
N VAL A 86 7.79 -2.34 38.31
CA VAL A 86 8.02 -1.45 39.45
C VAL A 86 6.77 -0.60 39.66
N TYR A 87 6.26 -0.55 40.87
CA TYR A 87 5.03 0.17 41.20
C TYR A 87 5.34 1.33 42.14
N TYR A 88 4.93 2.54 41.76
CA TYR A 88 5.03 3.72 42.60
C TYR A 88 3.67 4.10 43.17
N TYR A 89 3.56 4.10 44.50
CA TYR A 89 2.36 4.50 45.23
C TYR A 89 2.60 5.74 46.08
N HIS A 90 1.57 6.58 46.17
CA HIS A 90 1.46 7.67 47.14
C HIS A 90 0.10 7.53 47.85
N ASP A 91 0.12 7.44 49.18
CA ASP A 91 -1.08 7.23 50.02
C ASP A 91 -1.97 6.07 49.54
N ASP A 92 -1.31 4.95 49.20
CA ASP A 92 -1.89 3.71 48.66
C ASP A 92 -2.59 3.84 47.29
N VAL A 93 -2.55 5.02 46.67
CA VAL A 93 -2.96 5.24 45.28
C VAL A 93 -1.78 4.97 44.36
N LEU A 94 -2.00 4.17 43.30
CA LEU A 94 -0.99 3.93 42.28
C LEU A 94 -0.78 5.21 41.47
N ILE A 95 0.44 5.73 41.47
CA ILE A 95 0.85 6.85 40.62
C ILE A 95 1.24 6.32 39.23
N GLY A 96 1.98 5.21 39.18
CA GLY A 96 2.31 4.55 37.92
C GLY A 96 2.90 3.14 38.08
N LYS A 97 2.62 2.32 37.05
CA LYS A 97 3.30 1.05 36.77
C LYS A 97 4.42 1.33 35.78
N PHE A 98 5.65 0.96 36.14
CA PHE A 98 6.87 1.12 35.36
C PHE A 98 7.58 -0.23 35.24
N PHE A 99 8.68 -0.25 34.50
CA PHE A 99 9.52 -1.41 34.27
C PHE A 99 10.97 -1.02 34.43
N LEU A 100 11.72 -1.85 35.14
CA LEU A 100 13.11 -1.58 35.46
C LEU A 100 13.96 -1.62 34.19
N SER A 101 14.67 -0.52 33.89
CA SER A 101 15.58 -0.43 32.74
C SER A 101 17.04 -0.58 33.17
N SER A 102 17.41 0.02 34.30
CA SER A 102 18.74 -0.14 34.86
C SER A 102 18.81 0.03 36.38
N VAL A 103 19.83 -0.59 36.97
CA VAL A 103 20.20 -0.41 38.38
C VAL A 103 21.67 -0.03 38.48
N MET A 104 21.94 1.10 39.15
CA MET A 104 23.29 1.57 39.41
C MET A 104 23.56 1.69 40.90
N ARG A 105 24.62 1.06 41.40
CA ARG A 105 25.07 1.25 42.78
C ARG A 105 25.81 2.59 42.89
N VAL A 106 25.21 3.55 43.62
CA VAL A 106 25.72 4.92 43.76
C VAL A 106 26.32 5.20 45.15
N GLY A 107 26.30 4.22 46.04
CA GLY A 107 26.96 4.28 47.33
C GLY A 107 27.04 2.91 48.00
N LEU A 108 27.57 2.88 49.23
CA LEU A 108 27.74 1.62 49.96
C LEU A 108 26.42 0.84 50.06
N ILE A 109 25.32 1.54 50.35
CA ILE A 109 23.97 0.94 50.52
C ILE A 109 22.94 1.52 49.55
N HIS A 110 23.32 2.48 48.71
CA HIS A 110 22.42 3.25 47.87
C HIS A 110 22.48 2.77 46.42
N TYR A 111 21.31 2.58 45.83
CA TYR A 111 21.13 2.17 44.44
C TYR A 111 20.16 3.12 43.76
N LYS A 112 20.52 3.56 42.56
CA LYS A 112 19.63 4.27 41.65
C LYS A 112 18.91 3.23 40.79
N LEU A 113 17.59 3.18 40.89
CA LEU A 113 16.71 2.42 40.01
C LEU A 113 16.20 3.40 38.95
N SER A 114 16.44 3.09 37.68
CA SER A 114 15.87 3.81 36.55
C SER A 114 14.84 2.91 35.88
N CYS A 115 13.64 3.45 35.69
CA CYS A 115 12.50 2.71 35.16
C CYS A 115 11.84 3.50 34.02
N ILE A 116 11.22 2.76 33.11
CA ILE A 116 10.47 3.26 31.96
C ILE A 116 9.05 2.69 31.94
N SER A 117 8.13 3.36 31.27
CA SER A 117 6.77 2.86 31.09
C SER A 117 6.72 1.66 30.13
N GLY A 118 5.54 1.03 30.00
CA GLY A 118 5.33 0.00 28.97
C GLY A 118 5.58 0.51 27.55
N VAL A 119 5.36 1.81 27.29
CA VAL A 119 5.70 2.43 26.00
C VAL A 119 7.23 2.41 25.77
N GLY A 120 8.03 2.55 26.83
CA GLY A 120 9.49 2.42 26.72
C GLY A 120 9.95 0.99 26.41
N LEU A 121 9.18 -0.04 26.79
CA LEU A 121 9.48 -1.41 26.35
C LEU A 121 9.22 -1.59 24.85
N LEU A 122 8.17 -0.96 24.33
CA LEU A 122 7.84 -0.96 22.90
C LEU A 122 8.90 -0.22 22.05
N ASP A 123 9.56 0.78 22.62
CA ASP A 123 10.66 1.51 21.95
C ASP A 123 11.88 0.61 21.67
N ASN A 124 12.15 -0.33 22.58
CA ASN A 124 13.32 -1.22 22.49
C ASN A 124 13.06 -2.50 21.70
N THR A 125 11.93 -2.60 21.00
CA THR A 125 11.53 -3.80 20.26
C THR A 125 11.04 -3.44 18.86
N GLN A 126 11.38 -4.29 17.89
CA GLN A 126 11.09 -4.04 16.48
C GLN A 126 9.72 -4.60 16.08
N HIS A 127 9.07 -3.90 15.15
CA HIS A 127 7.89 -4.32 14.41
C HIS A 127 8.20 -4.26 12.90
N TYR A 128 7.79 -5.29 12.15
CA TYR A 128 8.15 -5.41 10.74
C TYR A 128 7.19 -4.71 9.77
N GLY A 129 6.11 -4.12 10.29
CA GLY A 129 5.14 -3.40 9.47
C GLY A 129 4.37 -4.31 8.53
N GLY A 130 3.62 -3.72 7.59
CA GLY A 130 2.73 -4.46 6.70
C GLY A 130 1.97 -3.57 5.74
N MET A 131 1.24 -4.19 4.81
CA MET A 131 0.26 -3.53 3.96
C MET A 131 -1.15 -3.90 4.45
N TYR A 132 -1.90 -2.91 4.88
CA TYR A 132 -3.26 -3.10 5.40
C TYR A 132 -4.31 -2.75 4.35
N THR A 133 -5.37 -3.54 4.29
CA THR A 133 -6.45 -3.46 3.31
C THR A 133 -7.83 -3.51 3.98
N GLY A 134 -7.92 -3.06 5.24
CA GLY A 134 -9.16 -3.01 6.01
C GLY A 134 -9.18 -3.91 7.27
N GLN A 135 -8.04 -4.39 7.74
CA GLN A 135 -7.93 -5.10 9.02
C GLN A 135 -8.43 -4.23 10.17
N ALA A 136 -9.04 -4.84 11.18
CA ALA A 136 -9.55 -4.13 12.35
C ALA A 136 -8.39 -3.54 13.18
N LEU A 137 -8.58 -2.35 13.75
CA LEU A 137 -7.62 -1.70 14.61
C LEU A 137 -7.12 -2.63 15.73
N SER A 138 -8.00 -3.44 16.32
CA SER A 138 -7.64 -4.41 17.37
C SER A 138 -6.58 -5.41 16.92
N ASP A 139 -6.66 -5.87 15.67
CA ASP A 139 -5.76 -6.87 15.13
C ASP A 139 -4.38 -6.24 14.86
N VAL A 140 -4.37 -5.03 14.29
CA VAL A 140 -3.14 -4.28 14.03
C VAL A 140 -2.44 -3.89 15.34
N VAL A 141 -3.18 -3.46 16.35
CA VAL A 141 -2.59 -3.17 17.68
C VAL A 141 -2.04 -4.45 18.32
N ALA A 142 -2.73 -5.59 18.19
CA ALA A 142 -2.25 -6.86 18.72
C ALA A 142 -0.93 -7.30 18.07
N ASP A 143 -0.80 -7.13 16.75
CA ASP A 143 0.43 -7.40 16.00
C ASP A 143 1.57 -6.45 16.43
N ILE A 144 1.30 -5.15 16.52
CA ILE A 144 2.27 -4.13 16.94
C ILE A 144 2.71 -4.32 18.39
N ILE A 145 1.83 -4.72 19.32
CA ILE A 145 2.23 -4.92 20.73
C ILE A 145 2.85 -6.30 20.95
N SER A 146 2.37 -7.34 20.26
CA SER A 146 2.87 -8.73 20.30
C SER A 146 3.10 -9.26 21.72
N GLY A 147 2.19 -8.94 22.64
CA GLY A 147 2.27 -9.37 24.04
C GLY A 147 3.37 -8.71 24.88
N THR A 148 4.09 -7.70 24.35
CA THR A 148 5.16 -6.98 25.07
C THR A 148 4.64 -6.31 26.34
N VAL A 149 3.40 -5.79 26.29
CA VAL A 149 2.73 -5.11 27.39
C VAL A 149 1.25 -5.45 27.42
N GLU A 150 0.65 -5.39 28.61
CA GLU A 150 -0.80 -5.46 28.77
C GLU A 150 -1.45 -4.17 28.29
N TYR A 151 -2.58 -4.30 27.59
CA TYR A 151 -3.34 -3.16 27.09
C TYR A 151 -4.84 -3.48 26.98
N SER A 152 -5.63 -2.43 26.80
CA SER A 152 -7.04 -2.49 26.41
C SER A 152 -7.34 -1.43 25.34
N ILE A 153 -8.40 -1.66 24.57
CA ILE A 153 -8.93 -0.72 23.57
C ILE A 153 -10.40 -0.53 23.88
N ASP A 154 -10.87 0.71 23.94
CA ASP A 154 -12.30 0.99 24.10
C ASP A 154 -13.10 0.36 22.94
N GLU A 155 -14.20 -0.33 23.27
CA GLU A 155 -14.98 -1.16 22.34
C GLU A 155 -15.41 -0.40 21.08
N ALA A 156 -15.74 0.89 21.21
CA ALA A 156 -16.15 1.75 20.11
C ALA A 156 -15.09 1.93 19.00
N TYR A 157 -13.82 1.61 19.27
CA TYR A 157 -12.71 1.87 18.33
C TYR A 157 -12.07 0.58 17.78
N GLN A 158 -12.40 -0.58 18.34
CA GLN A 158 -11.74 -1.84 17.99
C GLN A 158 -11.91 -2.20 16.50
N SER A 159 -13.07 -1.90 15.92
CA SER A 159 -13.42 -2.26 14.55
C SER A 159 -13.05 -1.20 13.50
N ILE A 160 -12.32 -0.14 13.85
CA ILE A 160 -11.88 0.87 12.87
C ILE A 160 -11.00 0.18 11.82
N PRO A 161 -11.35 0.19 10.52
CA PRO A 161 -10.53 -0.45 9.49
C PRO A 161 -9.26 0.35 9.21
N VAL A 162 -8.12 -0.35 9.20
CA VAL A 162 -6.79 0.21 8.90
C VAL A 162 -6.43 -0.09 7.46
N TYR A 163 -5.92 0.91 6.76
CA TYR A 163 -5.48 0.80 5.37
C TYR A 163 -4.06 1.32 5.22
N ASN A 164 -3.42 0.90 4.14
CA ASN A 164 -2.14 1.39 3.64
C ASN A 164 -0.91 0.77 4.32
N TRP A 165 0.27 1.27 3.98
CA TRP A 165 1.56 0.71 4.37
C TRP A 165 2.07 1.27 5.69
N LEU A 166 2.66 0.37 6.50
CA LEU A 166 3.47 0.68 7.66
C LEU A 166 4.87 0.09 7.48
N PRO A 167 5.96 0.88 7.63
CA PRO A 167 7.34 0.41 7.46
C PRO A 167 7.84 -0.43 8.64
N ILE A 168 9.04 -0.99 8.49
CA ILE A 168 9.82 -1.51 9.62
C ILE A 168 10.17 -0.33 10.55
N GLY A 169 9.96 -0.50 11.84
CA GLY A 169 10.28 0.49 12.86
C GLY A 169 10.20 -0.12 14.26
N THR A 170 10.36 0.69 15.31
CA THR A 170 10.08 0.23 16.66
C THR A 170 8.58 -0.01 16.83
N ARG A 171 8.18 -0.86 17.78
CA ARG A 171 6.76 -1.07 18.10
C ARG A 171 6.10 0.24 18.54
N ARG A 172 6.85 1.11 19.20
CA ARG A 172 6.41 2.45 19.60
C ARG A 172 6.16 3.37 18.40
N GLU A 173 7.08 3.46 17.44
CA GLU A 173 6.92 4.29 16.23
C GLU A 173 5.70 3.84 15.42
N ASN A 174 5.56 2.53 15.26
CA ASN A 174 4.45 1.95 14.52
C ASN A 174 3.10 2.11 15.24
N LEU A 175 3.08 1.99 16.57
CA LEU A 175 1.89 2.30 17.38
C LEU A 175 1.56 3.80 17.34
N HIS A 176 2.58 4.67 17.38
CA HIS A 176 2.41 6.12 17.28
C HIS A 176 1.73 6.49 15.98
N GLN A 177 2.24 6.02 14.85
CA GLN A 177 1.67 6.35 13.55
C GLN A 177 0.21 5.86 13.43
N LEU A 178 -0.08 4.65 13.93
CA LEU A 178 -1.43 4.09 13.93
C LEU A 178 -2.41 4.94 14.78
N LEU A 179 -2.00 5.33 15.99
CA LEU A 179 -2.82 6.16 16.87
C LEU A 179 -2.97 7.58 16.31
N PHE A 180 -1.91 8.10 15.69
CA PHE A 180 -1.94 9.41 15.03
C PHE A 180 -2.97 9.45 13.91
N VAL A 181 -3.00 8.48 13.00
CA VAL A 181 -3.97 8.50 11.88
C VAL A 181 -5.40 8.23 12.33
N THR A 182 -5.59 7.42 13.38
CA THR A 182 -6.92 7.14 13.95
C THR A 182 -7.40 8.23 14.93
N GLY A 183 -6.53 9.15 15.36
CA GLY A 183 -6.86 10.19 16.33
C GLY A 183 -7.03 9.70 17.76
N LEU A 184 -6.56 8.49 18.06
CA LEU A 184 -6.61 7.89 19.39
C LEU A 184 -5.36 8.26 20.19
N ALA A 185 -5.42 8.05 21.50
CA ALA A 185 -4.35 8.32 22.45
C ALA A 185 -4.16 7.15 23.42
N LEU A 186 -2.99 7.12 24.06
CA LEU A 186 -2.68 6.18 25.13
C LEU A 186 -2.94 6.84 26.49
N LYS A 187 -3.92 6.32 27.23
CA LYS A 187 -4.10 6.62 28.66
C LYS A 187 -3.66 5.44 29.50
N LYS A 188 -3.59 5.64 30.81
CA LYS A 188 -3.37 4.58 31.80
C LYS A 188 -4.61 4.39 32.64
N ASP A 189 -5.00 3.14 32.88
CA ASP A 189 -6.06 2.83 33.83
C ASP A 189 -5.56 2.92 35.29
N ALA A 190 -6.45 2.65 36.25
CA ALA A 190 -6.12 2.67 37.67
C ALA A 190 -5.06 1.63 38.10
N ASN A 191 -4.79 0.62 37.26
CA ASN A 191 -3.76 -0.40 37.47
C ASN A 191 -2.45 -0.06 36.74
N GLY A 192 -2.39 1.08 36.05
CA GLY A 192 -1.25 1.47 35.23
C GLY A 192 -1.13 0.70 33.92
N ILE A 193 -2.19 0.02 33.48
CA ILE A 193 -2.28 -0.69 32.21
C ILE A 193 -2.62 0.31 31.10
N ILE A 194 -2.07 0.09 29.91
CA ILE A 194 -2.33 0.92 28.74
C ILE A 194 -3.80 0.79 28.32
N ARG A 195 -4.45 1.93 28.07
CA ARG A 195 -5.80 2.02 27.51
C ARG A 195 -5.79 2.92 26.28
N ILE A 196 -6.09 2.35 25.12
CA ILE A 196 -6.24 3.07 23.86
C ILE A 196 -7.66 3.62 23.79
N THR A 197 -7.79 4.94 23.72
CA THR A 197 -9.08 5.65 23.74
C THR A 197 -8.96 7.02 23.07
N ALA A 198 -10.07 7.74 22.89
CA ALA A 198 -10.06 9.12 22.42
C ALA A 198 -9.86 10.09 23.59
N LEU A 199 -9.12 11.18 23.36
CA LEU A 199 -9.13 12.33 24.26
C LEU A 199 -10.45 13.10 24.12
N THR A 200 -10.84 13.81 25.17
CA THR A 200 -12.03 14.67 25.18
C THR A 200 -11.75 15.92 26.00
N ASP A 201 -12.38 17.03 25.63
CA ASP A 201 -12.46 18.27 26.42
C ASP A 201 -13.77 18.36 27.23
N GLY A 202 -14.62 17.33 27.14
CA GLY A 202 -15.92 17.29 27.81
C GLY A 202 -15.80 16.94 29.30
N ASN A 203 -16.66 17.56 30.12
CA ASN A 203 -16.74 17.39 31.58
C ASN A 203 -15.38 17.56 32.28
N PRO A 204 -14.72 18.73 32.14
CA PRO A 204 -13.44 18.98 32.77
C PRO A 204 -13.51 18.83 34.30
N THR A 205 -12.46 18.25 34.88
CA THR A 205 -12.32 18.18 36.34
C THR A 205 -11.73 19.49 36.87
N GLU A 206 -12.35 20.07 37.88
CA GLU A 206 -11.87 21.32 38.48
C GLU A 206 -10.62 21.09 39.35
N ILE A 207 -9.52 21.78 39.01
CA ILE A 207 -8.34 21.89 39.88
C ILE A 207 -8.49 23.17 40.69
N GLY A 208 -8.90 23.05 41.95
CA GLY A 208 -9.12 24.20 42.82
C GLY A 208 -7.81 24.95 43.17
N GLU A 209 -7.91 26.27 43.33
CA GLU A 209 -6.81 27.20 43.62
C GLU A 209 -5.90 26.74 44.77
N SER A 210 -6.46 26.09 45.79
CA SER A 210 -5.71 25.55 46.94
C SER A 210 -4.63 24.51 46.58
N ARG A 211 -4.71 23.90 45.39
CA ARG A 211 -3.72 22.95 44.88
C ARG A 211 -2.70 23.60 43.95
N LEU A 212 -2.92 24.83 43.51
CA LEU A 212 -2.06 25.55 42.58
C LEU A 212 -1.01 26.35 43.36
N PHE A 213 0.19 26.42 42.79
CA PHE A 213 1.25 27.28 43.31
C PHE A 213 1.34 28.56 42.49
N SER A 214 1.68 29.67 43.16
CA SER A 214 1.93 30.94 42.47
C SER A 214 3.13 30.85 41.52
N GLY A 215 3.00 31.49 40.35
CA GLY A 215 4.00 31.44 39.28
C GLY A 215 3.56 30.50 38.16
N GLY A 216 4.40 30.36 37.13
CA GLY A 216 4.06 29.62 35.91
C GLY A 216 4.24 30.49 34.67
N SER A 217 3.84 29.95 33.52
CA SER A 217 3.97 30.62 32.23
C SER A 217 2.93 30.14 31.23
N ILE A 218 2.63 30.98 30.24
CA ILE A 218 1.84 30.62 29.06
C ILE A 218 2.72 30.84 27.84
N ASP A 219 2.86 29.81 27.02
CA ASP A 219 3.54 29.86 25.73
C ASP A 219 2.54 30.12 24.60
N TYR A 220 2.62 31.33 24.02
CA TYR A 220 1.78 31.81 22.92
C TYR A 220 2.43 31.52 21.57
N ASN A 221 2.74 30.26 21.30
CA ASN A 221 3.28 29.85 19.99
C ASN A 221 2.50 30.49 18.83
N ALA A 222 3.21 30.90 17.79
CA ALA A 222 2.57 31.50 16.62
C ALA A 222 1.62 30.48 15.98
N PRO A 223 0.30 30.74 15.92
CA PRO A 223 -0.64 29.77 15.42
C PRO A 223 -0.46 29.58 13.92
N SER A 224 -0.46 28.32 13.49
CA SER A 224 -0.47 27.98 12.08
C SER A 224 -1.78 28.43 11.43
N THR A 225 -1.70 29.13 10.29
CA THR A 225 -2.89 29.58 9.55
C THR A 225 -3.42 28.49 8.61
N ALA A 226 -2.61 27.48 8.32
CA ALA A 226 -3.01 26.30 7.57
C ALA A 226 -2.18 25.06 7.96
N VAL A 227 -2.61 23.91 7.45
CA VAL A 227 -1.88 22.66 7.51
C VAL A 227 -1.86 21.98 6.14
N SER A 228 -0.80 21.23 5.90
CA SER A 228 -0.61 20.39 4.73
C SER A 228 -0.35 18.96 5.18
N VAL A 229 -1.17 18.02 4.73
CA VAL A 229 -1.04 16.59 5.05
C VAL A 229 -0.85 15.80 3.76
N ALA A 230 0.19 14.97 3.71
CA ALA A 230 0.40 14.02 2.63
C ALA A 230 -0.56 12.83 2.78
N GLU A 231 -1.43 12.65 1.78
CA GLU A 231 -2.24 11.46 1.57
C GLU A 231 -1.46 10.50 0.67
N HIS A 232 -1.18 9.30 1.17
CA HIS A 232 -0.43 8.28 0.46
C HIS A 232 -1.34 7.24 -0.16
N THR A 233 -0.91 6.66 -1.27
CA THR A 233 -1.54 5.50 -1.91
C THR A 233 -0.46 4.62 -2.50
N TYR A 234 -0.49 3.33 -2.19
CA TYR A 234 0.44 2.33 -2.71
C TYR A 234 -0.35 1.31 -3.50
N ILE A 235 0.04 1.10 -4.75
CA ILE A 235 -0.69 0.25 -5.69
C ILE A 235 0.30 -0.71 -6.33
N ALA A 236 -0.05 -2.00 -6.35
CA ALA A 236 0.71 -3.02 -7.07
C ALA A 236 0.20 -3.10 -8.52
N PHE A 237 1.07 -2.86 -9.48
CA PHE A 237 0.82 -3.06 -10.90
C PHE A 237 1.74 -4.13 -11.45
N ALA A 238 1.25 -4.95 -12.39
CA ALA A 238 2.07 -5.97 -13.05
C ALA A 238 3.26 -5.39 -13.86
N SER A 239 3.20 -4.10 -14.19
CA SER A 239 4.23 -3.36 -14.91
C SER A 239 5.23 -2.66 -13.97
N ASP A 240 5.11 -2.85 -12.66
CA ASP A 240 5.98 -2.18 -11.69
C ASP A 240 7.44 -2.61 -11.85
N GLU A 241 8.35 -1.70 -11.49
CA GLU A 241 9.79 -1.89 -11.63
C GLU A 241 10.25 -3.10 -10.80
N THR A 242 10.85 -4.09 -11.47
CA THR A 242 11.52 -5.21 -10.79
C THR A 242 12.88 -4.76 -10.27
N VAL A 243 13.15 -5.00 -8.99
CA VAL A 243 14.41 -4.67 -8.32
C VAL A 243 15.06 -5.89 -7.68
N THR A 244 16.39 -5.85 -7.58
CA THR A 244 17.18 -6.81 -6.81
C THR A 244 17.18 -6.41 -5.34
N LEU A 245 16.77 -7.33 -4.48
CA LEU A 245 16.67 -7.14 -3.03
C LEU A 245 17.84 -7.82 -2.30
N PHE A 246 18.31 -8.94 -2.84
CA PHE A 246 19.48 -9.66 -2.34
C PHE A 246 20.16 -10.42 -3.48
N SER A 247 21.49 -10.45 -3.50
CA SER A 247 22.26 -11.27 -4.43
C SER A 247 23.53 -11.77 -3.76
N GLY A 248 23.76 -13.09 -3.83
CA GLY A 248 24.94 -13.76 -3.32
C GLY A 248 24.65 -14.85 -2.30
N GLU A 249 25.61 -15.10 -1.40
CA GLU A 249 25.57 -16.16 -0.39
C GLU A 249 24.60 -15.81 0.75
N ALA A 250 23.58 -16.65 0.96
CA ALA A 250 22.70 -16.61 2.12
C ALA A 250 23.24 -17.54 3.22
N ALA A 251 24.06 -16.98 4.11
CA ALA A 251 24.64 -17.68 5.25
C ALA A 251 23.64 -17.76 6.43
N ALA A 252 22.86 -18.83 6.49
CA ALA A 252 21.79 -19.01 7.47
C ALA A 252 22.29 -19.15 8.92
N GLU A 253 21.54 -18.57 9.86
CA GLU A 253 21.70 -18.71 11.31
C GLU A 253 20.35 -19.03 11.96
N ASP A 254 20.37 -19.55 13.20
CA ASP A 254 19.13 -19.78 13.96
C ASP A 254 18.51 -18.43 14.37
N ILE A 255 17.38 -18.09 13.78
CA ILE A 255 16.65 -16.83 14.02
C ILE A 255 15.20 -17.09 14.42
N ILE A 256 14.58 -16.07 15.02
CA ILE A 256 13.13 -15.97 15.13
C ILE A 256 12.67 -15.05 13.99
N THR A 257 11.82 -15.55 13.11
CA THR A 257 11.26 -14.77 12.00
C THR A 257 10.34 -13.67 12.50
N PRO A 258 10.02 -12.66 11.68
CA PRO A 258 9.02 -11.65 11.99
C PRO A 258 7.68 -12.22 12.50
N ASN A 259 7.19 -13.33 11.93
CA ASN A 259 5.97 -14.00 12.39
C ASN A 259 6.17 -14.92 13.61
N GLY A 260 7.36 -14.94 14.21
CA GLY A 260 7.66 -15.68 15.43
C GLY A 260 8.09 -17.14 15.24
N ALA A 261 8.32 -17.60 14.01
CA ALA A 261 8.78 -18.96 13.75
C ALA A 261 10.28 -19.08 14.05
N LYS A 262 10.72 -20.22 14.61
CA LYS A 262 12.14 -20.54 14.75
C LYS A 262 12.62 -21.27 13.50
N VAL A 263 13.55 -20.66 12.77
CA VAL A 263 14.09 -21.21 11.51
C VAL A 263 15.60 -21.02 11.46
N SER A 264 16.27 -21.77 10.59
CA SER A 264 17.64 -21.46 10.17
C SER A 264 17.57 -20.71 8.84
N GLY A 265 17.88 -19.41 8.85
CA GLY A 265 17.71 -18.56 7.67
C GLY A 265 18.41 -17.21 7.77
N VAL A 266 18.25 -16.41 6.72
CA VAL A 266 18.77 -15.03 6.62
C VAL A 266 17.60 -14.08 6.44
N LEU A 267 17.45 -13.11 7.34
CA LEU A 267 16.46 -12.05 7.23
C LEU A 267 16.99 -10.92 6.33
N VAL A 268 16.27 -10.63 5.25
CA VAL A 268 16.53 -9.54 4.30
C VAL A 268 15.44 -8.48 4.46
N PRO A 269 15.69 -7.35 5.11
CA PRO A 269 14.75 -6.24 5.21
C PRO A 269 14.74 -5.38 3.93
N PHE A 270 13.61 -4.73 3.65
CA PHE A 270 13.43 -3.81 2.51
C PHE A 270 13.11 -2.40 3.01
N ASP A 271 13.62 -1.39 2.31
CA ASP A 271 13.38 0.03 2.66
C ASP A 271 12.02 0.55 2.17
N ASN A 272 11.38 -0.14 1.24
CA ASN A 272 10.10 0.21 0.61
C ASN A 272 9.23 -1.05 0.53
N PRO A 273 7.89 -0.93 0.44
CA PRO A 273 7.04 -2.11 0.28
C PRO A 273 7.30 -2.75 -1.09
N ILE A 274 7.39 -4.07 -1.11
CA ILE A 274 7.63 -4.91 -2.29
C ILE A 274 6.53 -5.94 -2.44
N HIS A 275 6.11 -6.21 -3.68
CA HIS A 275 5.21 -7.31 -4.04
C HIS A 275 5.86 -8.27 -5.04
N ASP A 276 5.21 -9.41 -5.27
CA ASP A 276 5.61 -10.40 -6.28
C ASP A 276 7.09 -10.83 -6.17
N LEU A 277 7.51 -11.22 -4.96
CA LEU A 277 8.86 -11.70 -4.71
C LEU A 277 9.17 -12.96 -5.53
N GLN A 278 10.38 -13.01 -6.10
CA GLN A 278 10.92 -14.15 -6.81
C GLN A 278 12.33 -14.46 -6.34
N ILE A 279 12.69 -15.74 -6.28
CA ILE A 279 14.03 -16.17 -5.90
C ILE A 279 14.58 -17.18 -6.90
N ASP A 280 15.79 -16.91 -7.41
CA ASP A 280 16.57 -17.86 -8.18
C ASP A 280 17.64 -18.52 -7.30
N ASN A 281 17.86 -19.82 -7.49
CA ASN A 281 18.87 -20.62 -6.78
C ASN A 281 18.79 -20.54 -5.24
N GLY A 282 17.57 -20.38 -4.69
CA GLY A 282 17.31 -20.33 -3.26
C GLY A 282 15.86 -20.65 -2.91
N GLU A 283 15.50 -20.46 -1.66
CA GLU A 283 14.14 -20.68 -1.14
C GLU A 283 13.76 -19.55 -0.17
N ILE A 284 12.55 -19.01 -0.31
CA ILE A 284 11.95 -18.07 0.64
C ILE A 284 11.19 -18.90 1.69
N LEU A 285 11.61 -18.82 2.95
CA LEU A 285 10.98 -19.50 4.09
C LEU A 285 9.79 -18.73 4.65
N GLU A 286 9.88 -17.41 4.65
CA GLU A 286 8.84 -16.47 5.10
C GLU A 286 9.01 -15.15 4.37
N SER A 287 7.94 -14.43 4.10
CA SER A 287 8.03 -13.07 3.54
C SER A 287 6.86 -12.20 3.97
N GLY A 288 7.12 -10.91 4.03
CA GLY A 288 6.12 -9.86 4.09
C GLY A 288 6.45 -8.77 3.06
N VAL A 289 5.63 -7.71 3.01
CA VAL A 289 5.88 -6.59 2.09
C VAL A 289 7.18 -5.84 2.36
N ASN A 290 7.74 -5.98 3.58
CA ASN A 290 8.95 -5.27 4.02
C ASN A 290 10.17 -6.19 4.21
N TYR A 291 10.04 -7.51 4.01
CA TYR A 291 11.16 -8.42 4.25
C TYR A 291 10.97 -9.77 3.54
N ALA A 292 12.07 -10.51 3.40
CA ALA A 292 12.06 -11.95 3.15
C ALA A 292 13.02 -12.67 4.12
N VAL A 293 12.70 -13.91 4.47
CA VAL A 293 13.59 -14.82 5.18
C VAL A 293 14.00 -15.91 4.21
N LEU A 294 15.30 -16.02 3.94
CA LEU A 294 15.86 -16.94 2.96
C LEU A 294 16.45 -18.17 3.64
N ALA A 295 16.33 -19.34 3.00
CA ALA A 295 17.08 -20.53 3.38
C ALA A 295 18.58 -20.39 3.04
N GLN A 296 19.41 -21.30 3.56
CA GLN A 296 20.83 -21.33 3.23
C GLN A 296 21.03 -21.57 1.72
N SER A 297 21.84 -20.71 1.08
CA SER A 297 22.27 -20.91 -0.31
C SER A 297 23.68 -20.34 -0.51
N SER A 298 24.49 -21.01 -1.34
CA SER A 298 25.82 -20.53 -1.72
C SER A 298 25.77 -19.34 -2.68
N ASP A 299 24.68 -19.22 -3.45
CA ASP A 299 24.43 -18.12 -4.39
C ASP A 299 22.94 -18.08 -4.73
N CYS A 300 22.26 -16.99 -4.42
CA CYS A 300 20.86 -16.79 -4.75
C CYS A 300 20.61 -15.35 -5.20
N LEU A 301 19.53 -15.14 -5.95
CA LEU A 301 19.07 -13.82 -6.38
C LEU A 301 17.61 -13.65 -5.98
N LEU A 302 17.36 -12.76 -5.02
CA LEU A 302 16.02 -12.34 -4.61
C LEU A 302 15.65 -11.06 -5.35
N THR A 303 14.54 -11.09 -6.07
CA THR A 303 13.94 -9.93 -6.74
C THR A 303 12.49 -9.73 -6.28
N GLY A 304 11.94 -8.56 -6.58
CA GLY A 304 10.53 -8.24 -6.39
C GLY A 304 10.16 -6.94 -7.08
N GLN A 305 8.88 -6.59 -7.09
CA GLN A 305 8.36 -5.38 -7.74
C GLN A 305 8.02 -4.30 -6.71
N LYS A 306 8.38 -3.05 -7.03
CA LYS A 306 8.05 -1.89 -6.18
C LYS A 306 6.60 -1.48 -6.37
N TYR A 307 5.87 -1.27 -5.28
CA TYR A 307 4.58 -0.59 -5.37
C TYR A 307 4.72 0.79 -6.02
N THR A 308 3.81 1.13 -6.94
CA THR A 308 3.62 2.51 -7.38
C THR A 308 3.08 3.36 -6.22
N HIS A 309 3.88 4.33 -5.77
CA HIS A 309 3.55 5.25 -4.68
C HIS A 309 3.06 6.60 -5.21
N ILE A 310 1.84 6.96 -4.85
CA ILE A 310 1.21 8.24 -5.20
C ILE A 310 1.01 9.04 -3.92
N VAL A 311 1.41 10.31 -3.96
CA VAL A 311 1.22 11.26 -2.86
C VAL A 311 0.37 12.43 -3.32
N ARG A 312 -0.64 12.78 -2.53
CA ARG A 312 -1.50 13.94 -2.73
C ARG A 312 -1.46 14.84 -1.51
N GLU A 313 -1.38 16.15 -1.74
CA GLU A 313 -1.42 17.13 -0.66
C GLU A 313 -2.86 17.49 -0.28
N ILE A 314 -3.16 17.43 1.03
CA ILE A 314 -4.43 17.86 1.62
C ILE A 314 -4.18 19.15 2.41
N LEU A 315 -4.67 20.27 1.87
CA LEU A 315 -4.54 21.58 2.50
C LEU A 315 -5.81 21.94 3.29
N ARG A 316 -5.66 22.35 4.55
CA ARG A 316 -6.76 22.87 5.40
C ARG A 316 -6.33 24.15 6.10
N GLY A 317 -7.21 25.14 6.18
CA GLY A 317 -6.92 26.42 6.82
C GLY A 317 -7.42 27.62 6.05
N GLU A 318 -6.84 28.78 6.33
CA GLU A 318 -7.20 30.05 5.71
C GLU A 318 -6.82 30.10 4.22
N ALA A 319 -7.70 30.67 3.40
CA ALA A 319 -7.43 30.85 1.98
C ALA A 319 -6.27 31.83 1.77
N GLY A 320 -5.21 31.37 1.09
CA GLY A 320 -4.02 32.19 0.85
C GLY A 320 -3.00 32.21 2.00
N ALA A 321 -3.10 31.28 2.95
CA ALA A 321 -2.08 31.08 3.98
C ALA A 321 -0.67 30.95 3.38
N SER A 322 0.32 31.59 4.02
CA SER A 322 1.72 31.45 3.63
C SER A 322 2.22 30.02 3.89
N LYS A 323 3.05 29.50 2.99
CA LYS A 323 3.78 28.24 3.22
C LYS A 323 4.63 28.30 4.50
N ASP A 324 5.16 29.47 4.84
CA ASP A 324 6.00 29.67 6.02
C ASP A 324 5.22 29.55 7.34
N ASN A 325 3.88 29.63 7.30
CA ASN A 325 3.01 29.48 8.48
C ASN A 325 2.01 28.31 8.31
N THR A 326 2.49 27.23 7.69
CA THR A 326 1.73 26.00 7.44
C THR A 326 2.40 24.82 8.14
N ALA A 327 1.70 24.13 9.04
CA ALA A 327 2.21 22.90 9.66
C ALA A 327 2.12 21.73 8.66
N THR A 328 3.14 20.88 8.59
CA THR A 328 3.25 19.83 7.57
C THR A 328 3.34 18.43 8.19
N VAL A 329 2.63 17.46 7.60
CA VAL A 329 2.72 16.04 7.93
C VAL A 329 2.98 15.27 6.64
N THR A 330 4.19 14.72 6.48
CA THR A 330 4.63 14.08 5.22
C THR A 330 4.94 12.60 5.34
N ASP A 331 5.33 12.13 6.53
CA ASP A 331 5.97 10.81 6.67
C ASP A 331 5.03 9.76 7.28
N ALA A 332 3.77 10.15 7.57
CA ALA A 332 2.76 9.25 8.11
C ALA A 332 2.13 8.41 6.99
N THR A 333 2.78 7.30 6.62
CA THR A 333 2.42 6.46 5.46
C THR A 333 1.02 5.83 5.56
N LEU A 334 0.48 5.67 6.77
CA LEU A 334 -0.91 5.25 6.99
C LEU A 334 -1.96 6.34 6.68
N VAL A 335 -1.56 7.60 6.43
CA VAL A 335 -2.50 8.63 5.98
C VAL A 335 -2.93 8.31 4.56
N ASN A 336 -4.22 8.11 4.37
CA ASN A 336 -4.80 7.65 3.11
C ASN A 336 -6.18 8.26 2.89
N LEU A 337 -6.82 7.93 1.76
CA LEU A 337 -8.14 8.45 1.40
C LEU A 337 -9.16 8.32 2.55
N ALA A 338 -9.18 7.20 3.27
CA ALA A 338 -10.18 6.96 4.32
C ALA A 338 -10.06 7.95 5.48
N ASN A 339 -8.86 8.38 5.88
CA ASN A 339 -8.62 9.13 7.12
C ASN A 339 -8.04 10.54 6.95
N SER A 340 -7.55 10.91 5.76
CA SER A 340 -6.78 12.14 5.53
C SER A 340 -7.52 13.42 5.90
N GLU A 341 -8.84 13.45 5.68
CA GLU A 341 -9.73 14.55 6.08
C GLU A 341 -9.72 14.78 7.60
N ASN A 342 -9.92 13.70 8.38
CA ASN A 342 -9.90 13.73 9.84
C ASN A 342 -8.53 14.12 10.38
N VAL A 343 -7.45 13.58 9.79
CA VAL A 343 -6.07 13.92 10.16
C VAL A 343 -5.81 15.41 9.95
N ALA A 344 -6.13 15.94 8.76
CA ALA A 344 -5.90 17.36 8.46
C ALA A 344 -6.72 18.30 9.37
N GLU A 345 -7.98 17.96 9.68
CA GLU A 345 -8.79 18.75 10.60
C GLU A 345 -8.25 18.72 12.04
N ARG A 346 -7.80 17.56 12.52
CA ARG A 346 -7.23 17.41 13.88
C ARG A 346 -5.90 18.15 14.02
N VAL A 347 -5.01 18.02 13.04
CA VAL A 347 -3.71 18.73 13.01
C VAL A 347 -3.95 20.24 12.97
N LEU A 348 -4.89 20.72 12.14
CA LEU A 348 -5.27 22.14 12.12
C LEU A 348 -5.82 22.59 13.47
N ALA A 349 -6.73 21.83 14.08
CA ALA A 349 -7.34 22.18 15.37
C ALA A 349 -6.29 22.34 16.49
N TYR A 350 -5.22 21.56 16.46
CA TYR A 350 -4.10 21.71 17.39
C TYR A 350 -3.24 22.92 17.04
N TYR A 351 -2.59 22.93 15.87
CA TYR A 351 -1.57 23.95 15.56
C TYR A 351 -2.11 25.38 15.35
N SER A 352 -3.42 25.54 15.12
CA SER A 352 -4.02 26.88 14.94
C SER A 352 -4.51 27.54 16.24
N LYS A 353 -4.63 26.78 17.34
CA LYS A 353 -5.29 27.26 18.58
C LYS A 353 -4.58 26.88 19.86
N ALA A 354 -3.86 25.76 19.88
CA ALA A 354 -3.27 25.20 21.08
C ALA A 354 -2.21 26.13 21.69
N ARG A 355 -2.26 26.26 23.01
CA ARG A 355 -1.25 26.98 23.81
C ARG A 355 -0.82 26.09 24.96
N THR A 356 0.44 26.21 25.37
CA THR A 356 0.96 25.45 26.50
C THR A 356 0.96 26.32 27.75
N VAL A 357 0.24 25.90 28.78
CA VAL A 357 0.25 26.53 30.10
C VAL A 357 1.08 25.65 31.03
N SER A 358 2.06 26.24 31.72
CA SER A 358 2.87 25.55 32.73
C SER A 358 2.55 26.10 34.11
N ASN A 359 2.15 25.24 35.03
CA ASN A 359 1.96 25.61 36.43
C ASN A 359 2.28 24.44 37.37
N ASP A 360 2.71 24.78 38.57
CA ASP A 360 2.99 23.81 39.61
C ASP A 360 1.71 23.50 40.39
N LEU A 361 1.47 22.23 40.70
CA LEU A 361 0.30 21.81 41.47
C LEU A 361 0.59 20.66 42.44
N VAL A 362 -0.29 20.50 43.42
CA VAL A 362 -0.38 19.29 44.25
C VAL A 362 -1.17 18.23 43.49
N VAL A 363 -0.53 17.11 43.15
CA VAL A 363 -1.08 16.02 42.34
C VAL A 363 -2.31 15.41 43.03
N GLY A 364 -3.35 15.18 42.25
CA GLY A 364 -4.61 14.59 42.68
C GLY A 364 -4.90 13.30 41.93
N THR A 365 -6.17 13.10 41.57
CA THR A 365 -6.60 11.93 40.81
C THR A 365 -6.46 12.11 39.30
N GLU A 366 -6.31 13.35 38.83
CA GLU A 366 -6.17 13.68 37.42
C GLU A 366 -4.84 13.15 36.88
N ARG A 367 -4.82 12.74 35.61
CA ARG A 367 -3.66 12.19 34.91
C ARG A 367 -3.49 12.85 33.54
N PRO A 368 -2.29 12.80 32.94
CA PRO A 368 -2.09 13.21 31.56
C PRO A 368 -3.14 12.61 30.61
N GLY A 369 -3.73 13.45 29.77
CA GLY A 369 -4.87 13.13 28.90
C GLY A 369 -6.26 13.32 29.53
N ASP A 370 -6.36 13.83 30.76
CA ASP A 370 -7.64 14.24 31.37
C ASP A 370 -7.96 15.71 31.06
N PRO A 371 -9.24 16.05 30.78
CA PRO A 371 -9.69 17.43 30.68
C PRO A 371 -9.84 18.06 32.06
N ILE A 372 -9.40 19.31 32.19
CA ILE A 372 -9.42 20.08 33.43
C ILE A 372 -9.95 21.50 33.23
N SER A 373 -10.38 22.10 34.35
CA SER A 373 -10.68 23.52 34.46
C SER A 373 -9.96 24.09 35.67
N MET A 374 -9.33 25.26 35.53
CA MET A 374 -8.59 25.94 36.59
C MET A 374 -8.46 27.42 36.27
N ASP A 375 -7.98 28.22 37.22
CA ASP A 375 -7.44 29.54 36.89
C ASP A 375 -6.00 29.38 36.40
N ASP A 376 -5.65 30.08 35.32
CA ASP A 376 -4.31 30.09 34.77
C ASP A 376 -3.30 30.80 35.72
N PRO A 377 -1.98 30.74 35.45
CA PRO A 377 -0.97 31.40 36.29
C PRO A 377 -1.16 32.92 36.50
N PHE A 378 -2.02 33.57 35.71
CA PHE A 378 -2.30 35.00 35.76
C PHE A 378 -3.70 35.32 36.30
N GLY A 379 -4.49 34.31 36.66
CA GLY A 379 -5.80 34.42 37.30
C GLY A 379 -6.98 34.46 36.32
N ASP A 380 -6.77 34.15 35.04
CA ASP A 380 -7.86 34.02 34.06
C ASP A 380 -8.37 32.56 34.03
N PRO A 381 -9.69 32.32 33.97
CA PRO A 381 -10.23 30.96 33.95
C PRO A 381 -9.90 30.26 32.63
N MET A 382 -9.39 29.04 32.71
CA MET A 382 -9.00 28.22 31.56
C MET A 382 -9.59 26.81 31.61
N THR A 383 -9.76 26.21 30.43
CA THR A 383 -10.02 24.77 30.26
C THR A 383 -8.98 24.17 29.34
N GLY A 384 -8.44 23.02 29.69
CA GLY A 384 -7.41 22.36 28.88
C GLY A 384 -7.28 20.89 29.18
N ILE A 385 -6.28 20.27 28.57
CA ILE A 385 -5.94 18.86 28.77
C ILE A 385 -4.57 18.79 29.42
N ILE A 386 -4.40 17.95 30.44
CA ILE A 386 -3.08 17.73 31.05
C ILE A 386 -2.16 17.04 30.02
N LYS A 387 -1.05 17.68 29.65
CA LYS A 387 -0.03 17.10 28.75
C LYS A 387 0.99 16.28 29.52
N SER A 388 1.52 16.81 30.62
CA SER A 388 2.58 16.16 31.37
C SER A 388 2.58 16.56 32.84
N MET A 389 3.11 15.71 33.70
CA MET A 389 3.41 15.99 35.10
C MET A 389 4.82 15.51 35.42
N ASP A 390 5.69 16.44 35.80
CA ASP A 390 7.01 16.18 36.36
C ASP A 390 6.92 16.22 37.89
N ILE A 391 6.96 15.05 38.51
CA ILE A 391 6.61 14.83 39.91
C ILE A 391 7.86 14.59 40.75
N ASN A 392 8.03 15.41 41.80
CA ASN A 392 9.02 15.16 42.84
C ASN A 392 8.46 14.20 43.89
N ILE A 393 9.12 13.06 44.11
CA ILE A 393 8.67 12.07 45.10
C ILE A 393 8.89 12.64 46.51
N SER A 394 7.80 12.98 47.17
CA SER A 394 7.82 13.55 48.51
C SER A 394 6.49 13.28 49.23
N ASN A 395 6.39 13.66 50.51
CA ASN A 395 5.12 13.59 51.23
C ASN A 395 4.05 14.51 50.62
N LEU A 396 4.46 15.67 50.12
CA LEU A 396 3.62 16.55 49.31
C LEU A 396 3.95 16.31 47.84
N LEU A 397 3.01 15.72 47.10
CA LEU A 397 3.23 15.33 45.70
C LEU A 397 3.12 16.57 44.80
N ARG A 398 4.16 17.43 44.81
CA ARG A 398 4.25 18.60 43.93
C ARG A 398 4.70 18.16 42.54
N ALA A 399 3.99 18.63 41.53
CA ALA A 399 4.33 18.41 40.13
C ALA A 399 4.41 19.73 39.36
N GLN A 400 5.44 19.88 38.53
CA GLN A 400 5.42 20.85 37.44
C GLN A 400 4.58 20.26 36.32
N THR A 401 3.48 20.92 35.97
CA THR A 401 2.46 20.37 35.06
C THR A 401 2.33 21.25 33.83
N GLU A 402 2.28 20.62 32.66
CA GLU A 402 1.94 21.28 31.40
C GLU A 402 0.51 20.93 31.00
N PHE A 403 -0.22 21.95 30.56
CA PHE A 403 -1.58 21.85 30.05
C PHE A 403 -1.64 22.37 28.62
N VAL A 404 -2.48 21.75 27.79
CA VAL A 404 -2.83 22.26 26.46
C VAL A 404 -4.19 22.93 26.55
N GLU A 405 -4.20 24.25 26.37
CA GLU A 405 -5.41 25.06 26.26
C GLU A 405 -5.79 25.26 24.78
N GLY A 406 -7.09 25.37 24.48
CA GLY A 406 -7.58 25.77 23.15
C GLY A 406 -7.67 24.65 22.11
N TYR A 407 -7.33 23.41 22.50
CA TYR A 407 -7.45 22.22 21.66
C TYR A 407 -8.68 21.38 22.04
N THR A 408 -9.53 21.12 21.05
CA THR A 408 -10.66 20.17 21.14
C THR A 408 -10.33 18.95 20.29
N PRO A 409 -10.09 17.76 20.89
CA PRO A 409 -9.85 16.54 20.13
C PRO A 409 -11.06 16.14 19.27
N THR A 410 -10.86 15.95 17.97
CA THR A 410 -11.90 15.53 17.01
C THR A 410 -11.36 14.58 15.93
N GLY A 411 -12.27 14.06 15.09
CA GLY A 411 -11.90 13.29 13.89
C GLY A 411 -11.37 11.88 14.19
N ILE A 412 -12.04 11.14 15.08
CA ILE A 412 -11.63 9.77 15.42
C ILE A 412 -11.98 8.81 14.27
N GLY A 413 -11.04 7.93 13.93
CA GLY A 413 -11.20 6.92 12.89
C GLY A 413 -11.21 7.47 11.46
N ASN A 414 -11.88 6.73 10.57
CA ASN A 414 -11.96 7.10 9.16
C ASN A 414 -13.02 8.19 8.94
N TYR A 415 -12.71 9.13 8.05
CA TYR A 415 -13.69 10.09 7.56
C TYR A 415 -14.64 9.41 6.58
N TYR A 416 -14.10 8.81 5.52
CA TYR A 416 -14.88 8.01 4.57
C TYR A 416 -14.97 6.56 5.03
N GLU A 417 -16.17 6.12 5.35
CA GLU A 417 -16.45 4.77 5.86
C GLU A 417 -17.25 3.93 4.86
N HIS A 418 -17.82 4.58 3.85
CA HIS A 418 -18.68 3.95 2.87
C HIS A 418 -18.26 4.28 1.44
N LEU A 419 -18.67 3.40 0.53
CA LEU A 419 -18.50 3.57 -0.91
C LEU A 419 -19.84 3.30 -1.62
N LEU A 420 -20.27 4.27 -2.43
CA LEU A 420 -21.35 4.08 -3.38
C LEU A 420 -20.76 3.96 -4.79
N ILE A 421 -21.02 2.82 -5.43
CA ILE A 421 -20.65 2.55 -6.82
C ILE A 421 -21.85 2.84 -7.71
N ILE A 422 -21.68 3.73 -8.68
CA ILE A 422 -22.75 4.19 -9.57
C ILE A 422 -22.46 3.72 -10.98
N THR A 423 -23.35 2.87 -11.49
CA THR A 423 -23.15 2.14 -12.74
C THR A 423 -24.18 2.44 -13.81
N GLU A 424 -25.19 3.25 -13.51
CA GLU A 424 -26.32 3.60 -14.37
C GLU A 424 -26.64 5.10 -14.32
N ASP A 425 -27.25 5.60 -15.39
CA ASP A 425 -27.81 6.96 -15.44
C ASP A 425 -28.91 7.12 -14.38
N GLY A 426 -29.00 8.29 -13.77
CA GLY A 426 -30.09 8.57 -12.83
C GLY A 426 -29.84 9.77 -11.94
N THR A 427 -30.41 9.70 -10.75
CA THR A 427 -30.22 10.69 -9.70
C THR A 427 -29.66 9.99 -8.47
N VAL A 428 -28.55 10.49 -7.94
CA VAL A 428 -27.95 10.01 -6.70
C VAL A 428 -28.30 10.97 -5.57
N THR A 429 -28.79 10.42 -4.46
CA THR A 429 -29.01 11.15 -3.21
C THR A 429 -27.84 10.91 -2.28
N ILE A 430 -27.27 11.98 -1.73
CA ILE A 430 -26.19 11.90 -0.75
C ILE A 430 -26.70 11.18 0.50
N PRO A 431 -26.04 10.08 0.91
CA PRO A 431 -26.46 9.29 2.06
C PRO A 431 -26.47 10.07 3.38
N ALA A 432 -27.20 9.55 4.37
CA ALA A 432 -27.34 10.18 5.68
C ALA A 432 -26.02 10.18 6.48
N GLU A 433 -25.17 9.21 6.19
CA GLU A 433 -23.89 8.94 6.83
C GLU A 433 -22.78 9.90 6.38
N ALA A 434 -22.98 10.65 5.28
CA ALA A 434 -21.97 11.55 4.74
C ALA A 434 -21.66 12.70 5.71
N LYS A 435 -20.37 12.87 6.05
CA LYS A 435 -19.88 13.81 7.08
C LYS A 435 -19.64 15.25 6.58
N GLY A 436 -20.36 15.67 5.54
CA GLY A 436 -20.29 17.02 4.95
C GLY A 436 -19.38 17.18 3.73
N ARG A 437 -18.59 16.16 3.39
CA ARG A 437 -17.82 16.08 2.14
C ARG A 437 -17.86 14.66 1.61
N VAL A 438 -17.69 14.51 0.30
CA VAL A 438 -17.48 13.22 -0.35
C VAL A 438 -16.27 13.28 -1.29
N ARG A 439 -15.62 12.14 -1.48
CA ARG A 439 -14.66 11.95 -2.57
C ARG A 439 -15.40 11.39 -3.78
N LEU A 440 -15.43 12.15 -4.85
CA LEU A 440 -15.99 11.75 -6.13
C LEU A 440 -14.86 11.28 -7.05
N VAL A 441 -14.98 10.07 -7.60
CA VAL A 441 -14.15 9.58 -8.71
C VAL A 441 -15.06 9.28 -9.88
N LEU A 442 -14.80 9.89 -11.03
CA LEU A 442 -15.51 9.63 -12.28
C LEU A 442 -14.54 9.00 -13.29
N ILE A 443 -14.98 7.97 -14.00
CA ILE A 443 -14.24 7.34 -15.09
C ILE A 443 -15.13 7.32 -16.33
N SER A 444 -14.64 7.88 -17.44
CA SER A 444 -15.40 7.94 -18.70
C SER A 444 -15.56 6.55 -19.30
N GLY A 445 -16.36 6.44 -20.37
CA GLY A 445 -16.23 5.26 -21.24
C GLY A 445 -14.81 5.17 -21.82
N GLY A 446 -14.30 3.96 -22.03
CA GLY A 446 -13.03 3.73 -22.72
C GLY A 446 -13.14 4.03 -24.22
N GLN A 447 -12.02 4.31 -24.87
CA GLN A 447 -11.97 4.46 -26.33
C GLN A 447 -12.19 3.09 -27.00
N GLY A 448 -12.80 3.05 -28.19
CA GLY A 448 -12.80 1.84 -29.00
C GLY A 448 -11.37 1.48 -29.48
N GLY A 449 -11.10 0.20 -29.73
CA GLY A 449 -9.85 -0.22 -30.36
C GLY A 449 -9.83 0.14 -31.85
N ALA A 450 -8.64 0.33 -32.40
CA ALA A 450 -8.45 0.54 -33.84
C ALA A 450 -8.73 -0.75 -34.62
N SER A 451 -9.03 -0.67 -35.92
CA SER A 451 -9.20 -1.87 -36.77
C SER A 451 -7.86 -2.52 -37.14
N GLY A 452 -7.89 -3.80 -37.48
CA GLY A 452 -6.75 -4.50 -38.06
C GLY A 452 -6.67 -4.27 -39.57
N GLU A 453 -5.46 -4.40 -40.11
CA GLU A 453 -5.19 -4.16 -41.53
C GLU A 453 -5.43 -5.41 -42.39
N LYS A 454 -5.68 -5.19 -43.68
CA LYS A 454 -5.74 -6.26 -44.69
C LYS A 454 -4.36 -6.90 -44.86
N GLY A 455 -4.33 -8.22 -45.06
CA GLY A 455 -3.14 -8.91 -45.54
C GLY A 455 -2.72 -8.42 -46.92
N ALA A 456 -1.41 -8.35 -47.17
CA ALA A 456 -0.90 -8.09 -48.50
C ALA A 456 -1.17 -9.29 -49.40
N ASP A 457 -1.42 -9.02 -50.69
CA ASP A 457 -1.55 -10.08 -51.67
C ASP A 457 -0.18 -10.73 -51.91
N GLY A 458 -0.18 -12.02 -52.27
CA GLY A 458 1.03 -12.67 -52.78
C GLY A 458 1.45 -12.04 -54.11
N THR A 459 2.61 -12.43 -54.64
CA THR A 459 3.02 -12.00 -55.99
C THR A 459 3.03 -13.16 -56.97
N ASN A 460 3.09 -12.80 -58.25
CA ASN A 460 3.36 -13.69 -59.37
C ASN A 460 4.70 -13.35 -60.05
N ASP A 461 5.59 -12.65 -59.34
CA ASP A 461 6.82 -12.08 -59.92
C ASP A 461 7.93 -13.13 -59.98
N SER A 462 7.78 -14.07 -60.92
CA SER A 462 8.69 -15.18 -61.21
C SER A 462 10.04 -14.64 -61.68
N GLN A 463 11.08 -14.63 -60.82
CA GLN A 463 12.41 -14.12 -61.20
C GLN A 463 13.15 -14.99 -62.24
N SER A 464 12.65 -16.19 -62.54
CA SER A 464 13.13 -17.05 -63.62
C SER A 464 12.09 -18.12 -64.02
N ASP A 465 12.25 -18.74 -65.20
CA ASP A 465 11.36 -19.77 -65.74
C ASP A 465 11.14 -20.93 -64.75
N GLY A 466 9.97 -20.96 -64.11
CA GLY A 466 9.57 -22.04 -63.21
C GLY A 466 9.83 -21.83 -61.73
N ASN A 467 9.90 -20.59 -61.25
CA ASN A 467 9.91 -20.27 -59.81
C ASN A 467 8.55 -19.76 -59.33
N GLY A 468 8.29 -19.88 -58.02
CA GLY A 468 7.08 -19.33 -57.39
C GLY A 468 7.17 -17.83 -57.16
N GLY A 469 6.05 -17.20 -56.84
CA GLY A 469 6.04 -15.81 -56.38
C GLY A 469 6.48 -15.65 -54.91
N LYS A 470 6.39 -14.41 -54.42
CA LYS A 470 6.64 -14.06 -53.02
C LYS A 470 5.37 -14.14 -52.19
N PRO A 471 5.46 -14.53 -50.91
CA PRO A 471 4.31 -14.51 -50.03
C PRO A 471 3.84 -13.08 -49.75
N GLY A 472 2.53 -12.91 -49.56
CA GLY A 472 1.96 -11.71 -49.00
C GLY A 472 2.24 -11.64 -47.50
N ALA A 473 2.61 -10.47 -47.00
CA ALA A 473 2.71 -10.23 -45.56
C ALA A 473 1.33 -10.27 -44.90
N GLY A 474 1.25 -10.78 -43.67
CA GLY A 474 0.05 -10.66 -42.86
C GLY A 474 -0.24 -9.20 -42.48
N GLY A 475 -1.51 -8.87 -42.35
CA GLY A 475 -1.98 -7.55 -41.92
C GLY A 475 -1.56 -7.26 -40.49
N LYS A 476 -1.26 -6.00 -40.19
CA LYS A 476 -0.93 -5.57 -38.83
C LYS A 476 -2.17 -5.51 -37.95
N ALA A 477 -2.01 -5.85 -36.68
CA ALA A 477 -3.02 -5.65 -35.67
C ALA A 477 -3.31 -4.17 -35.42
N GLY A 478 -4.58 -3.88 -35.13
CA GLY A 478 -5.00 -2.59 -34.60
C GLY A 478 -4.49 -2.39 -33.17
N LYS A 479 -4.30 -1.12 -32.79
CA LYS A 479 -3.97 -0.74 -31.42
C LYS A 479 -5.17 -0.79 -30.49
N GLY A 480 -4.91 -1.19 -29.25
CA GLY A 480 -5.88 -1.10 -28.17
C GLY A 480 -6.28 0.35 -27.90
N GLY A 481 -7.57 0.56 -27.61
CA GLY A 481 -8.08 1.89 -27.27
C GLY A 481 -7.52 2.38 -25.92
N SER A 482 -7.41 3.70 -25.76
CA SER A 482 -7.10 4.28 -24.45
C SER A 482 -8.17 3.97 -23.41
N GLY A 483 -7.73 3.85 -22.15
CA GLY A 483 -8.62 3.76 -21.00
C GLY A 483 -9.44 5.03 -20.78
N GLY A 484 -10.53 4.90 -20.01
CA GLY A 484 -11.42 6.00 -19.68
C GLY A 484 -10.69 7.10 -18.91
N ARG A 485 -11.06 8.36 -19.18
CA ARG A 485 -10.54 9.52 -18.47
C ARG A 485 -11.00 9.49 -17.01
N ILE A 486 -10.06 9.63 -16.09
CA ILE A 486 -10.29 9.64 -14.65
C ILE A 486 -10.30 11.09 -14.16
N TYR A 487 -11.37 11.47 -13.48
CA TYR A 487 -11.52 12.76 -12.80
C TYR A 487 -11.82 12.52 -11.33
N ILE A 488 -11.10 13.21 -10.44
CA ILE A 488 -11.26 13.04 -9.00
C ILE A 488 -11.42 14.40 -8.33
N ALA A 489 -12.44 14.55 -7.48
CA ALA A 489 -12.70 15.76 -6.72
C ALA A 489 -13.13 15.43 -5.28
N THR A 490 -12.82 16.33 -4.34
CA THR A 490 -13.46 16.34 -3.02
C THR A 490 -14.49 17.45 -3.04
N ILE A 491 -15.76 17.14 -2.79
CA ILE A 491 -16.86 18.09 -2.94
C ILE A 491 -17.62 18.24 -1.61
N PRO A 492 -17.99 19.46 -1.20
CA PRO A 492 -18.84 19.68 -0.05
C PRO A 492 -20.26 19.24 -0.38
N VAL A 493 -20.91 18.57 0.58
CA VAL A 493 -22.27 18.04 0.41
C VAL A 493 -23.07 18.19 1.69
N THR A 494 -24.39 18.12 1.56
CA THR A 494 -25.29 17.91 2.69
C THR A 494 -26.04 16.59 2.51
N PRO A 495 -26.21 15.77 3.56
CA PRO A 495 -27.11 14.62 3.53
C PRO A 495 -28.47 14.94 2.90
N GLY A 496 -28.93 14.09 1.98
CA GLY A 496 -30.18 14.27 1.24
C GLY A 496 -30.09 15.17 0.00
N GLN A 497 -28.95 15.85 -0.25
CA GLN A 497 -28.70 16.55 -1.51
C GLN A 497 -28.74 15.57 -2.69
N THR A 498 -29.20 16.01 -3.87
CA THR A 498 -29.29 15.15 -5.05
C THR A 498 -28.44 15.66 -6.21
N PHE A 499 -27.89 14.72 -6.98
CA PHE A 499 -27.09 14.99 -8.16
C PHE A 499 -27.56 14.13 -9.33
N ALA A 500 -27.71 14.73 -10.50
CA ALA A 500 -27.92 13.98 -11.74
C ALA A 500 -26.62 13.29 -12.15
N VAL A 501 -26.71 12.02 -12.53
CA VAL A 501 -25.58 11.20 -12.96
C VAL A 501 -25.81 10.66 -14.36
N LYS A 502 -24.77 10.73 -15.18
CA LYS A 502 -24.71 10.17 -16.53
C LYS A 502 -23.49 9.29 -16.62
N ILE A 503 -23.64 8.05 -17.06
CA ILE A 503 -22.52 7.12 -17.27
C ILE A 503 -22.04 7.22 -18.71
N GLY A 504 -20.74 7.47 -18.87
CA GLY A 504 -20.09 7.54 -20.16
C GLY A 504 -20.25 6.24 -20.96
N ARG A 505 -20.70 6.34 -22.21
CA ARG A 505 -20.73 5.18 -23.10
C ARG A 505 -19.34 4.86 -23.61
N GLY A 506 -19.05 3.59 -23.82
CA GLY A 506 -17.83 3.16 -24.49
C GLY A 506 -17.77 3.69 -25.92
N GLY A 507 -16.55 4.01 -26.37
CA GLY A 507 -16.29 4.42 -27.73
C GLY A 507 -16.55 3.30 -28.72
N VAL A 508 -17.18 3.63 -29.85
CA VAL A 508 -17.34 2.72 -30.99
C VAL A 508 -15.95 2.41 -31.55
N TYR A 509 -15.72 1.14 -31.89
CA TYR A 509 -14.49 0.66 -32.49
C TYR A 509 -14.16 1.31 -33.83
N GLY A 510 -12.90 1.23 -34.24
CA GLY A 510 -12.47 1.49 -35.61
C GLY A 510 -13.08 0.45 -36.54
N PHE A 511 -13.75 0.89 -37.60
CA PHE A 511 -14.28 -0.01 -38.62
C PHE A 511 -13.14 -0.52 -39.50
N TYR A 512 -13.24 -1.76 -39.98
CA TYR A 512 -12.29 -2.26 -40.97
C TYR A 512 -12.35 -1.41 -42.26
N SER A 513 -11.17 -1.15 -42.83
CA SER A 513 -10.97 -0.48 -44.11
C SER A 513 -9.86 -1.19 -44.88
N GLU A 514 -10.00 -1.27 -46.22
CA GLU A 514 -8.94 -1.79 -47.09
C GLU A 514 -7.74 -0.83 -47.19
N ASP A 515 -7.95 0.46 -46.90
CA ASP A 515 -6.94 1.52 -47.05
C ASP A 515 -6.00 1.65 -45.83
N GLY A 516 -6.28 0.95 -44.72
CA GLY A 516 -5.46 0.96 -43.51
C GLY A 516 -6.26 0.85 -42.21
N SER A 517 -5.55 0.87 -41.09
CA SER A 517 -6.14 0.84 -39.75
C SER A 517 -6.87 2.16 -39.44
N GLU A 518 -8.11 2.05 -38.99
CA GLU A 518 -8.94 3.18 -38.55
C GLU A 518 -9.02 3.21 -37.03
N GLU A 519 -8.86 4.39 -36.44
CA GLU A 519 -8.91 4.57 -34.99
C GLU A 519 -10.33 4.40 -34.41
N GLY A 520 -10.43 3.84 -33.21
CA GLY A 520 -11.68 3.82 -32.47
C GLY A 520 -12.02 5.19 -31.88
N SER A 521 -13.32 5.48 -31.79
CA SER A 521 -13.82 6.74 -31.23
C SER A 521 -13.61 6.81 -29.71
N PHE A 522 -13.45 8.02 -29.17
CA PHE A 522 -13.39 8.24 -27.72
C PHE A 522 -14.70 7.87 -27.02
N GLY A 523 -14.58 7.33 -25.81
CA GLY A 523 -15.75 7.13 -24.95
C GLY A 523 -16.36 8.45 -24.47
N GLY A 524 -17.68 8.40 -24.23
CA GLY A 524 -18.45 9.51 -23.71
C GLY A 524 -18.12 9.82 -22.25
N ASP A 525 -18.37 11.06 -21.84
CA ASP A 525 -18.10 11.50 -20.48
C ASP A 525 -19.06 10.90 -19.46
N THR A 526 -18.51 10.58 -18.28
CA THR A 526 -19.29 10.33 -17.07
C THR A 526 -19.43 11.64 -16.31
N THR A 527 -20.65 11.99 -15.88
CA THR A 527 -20.93 13.24 -15.16
C THR A 527 -21.67 12.99 -13.85
N PHE A 528 -21.42 13.84 -12.86
CA PHE A 528 -22.12 13.89 -11.58
C PHE A 528 -22.39 15.35 -11.24
N GLY A 529 -23.62 15.81 -11.42
CA GLY A 529 -23.94 17.24 -11.40
C GLY A 529 -23.13 18.01 -12.44
N GLU A 530 -22.35 18.99 -11.99
CA GLU A 530 -21.44 19.79 -12.84
C GLU A 530 -20.07 19.15 -13.07
N TYR A 531 -19.73 18.10 -12.30
CA TYR A 531 -18.46 17.41 -12.40
C TYR A 531 -18.45 16.44 -13.58
N SER A 532 -17.36 16.42 -14.36
CA SER A 532 -17.28 15.64 -15.59
C SER A 532 -15.87 15.15 -15.87
N THR A 533 -15.77 13.96 -16.46
CA THR A 533 -14.53 13.38 -16.99
C THR A 533 -13.94 14.12 -18.18
N ALA A 534 -14.61 15.15 -18.69
CA ALA A 534 -14.05 16.09 -19.67
C ALA A 534 -12.79 16.80 -19.12
N ASN A 535 -12.72 16.96 -17.79
CA ASN A 535 -11.57 17.53 -17.08
C ASN A 535 -10.61 16.46 -16.54
N GLY A 536 -10.85 15.19 -16.87
CA GLY A 536 -10.02 14.05 -16.48
C GLY A 536 -8.96 13.70 -17.52
N ARG A 537 -8.17 12.67 -17.24
CA ARG A 537 -7.16 12.12 -18.16
C ARG A 537 -7.14 10.60 -18.09
N ALA A 538 -6.80 9.95 -19.20
CA ALA A 538 -6.59 8.50 -19.21
C ALA A 538 -5.33 8.15 -18.40
N SER A 539 -5.26 6.91 -17.93
CA SER A 539 -4.14 6.36 -17.16
C SER A 539 -3.79 4.99 -17.72
N GLU A 540 -2.51 4.77 -18.04
CA GLU A 540 -2.02 3.46 -18.48
C GLU A 540 -2.20 2.38 -17.40
N ALA A 541 -2.17 2.79 -16.13
CA ALA A 541 -2.37 1.91 -14.98
C ALA A 541 -3.84 1.87 -14.48
N GLY A 542 -4.72 2.68 -15.06
CA GLY A 542 -6.11 2.81 -14.63
C GLY A 542 -6.27 3.52 -13.27
N PHE A 543 -7.41 3.24 -12.62
CA PHE A 543 -7.75 3.66 -11.26
C PHE A 543 -8.02 2.42 -10.41
N VAL A 544 -7.33 2.28 -9.29
CA VAL A 544 -7.52 1.19 -8.33
C VAL A 544 -8.47 1.64 -7.23
N GLU A 545 -9.60 0.95 -7.10
CA GLU A 545 -10.58 1.22 -6.05
C GLU A 545 -10.04 0.69 -4.71
N MET A 546 -10.00 1.55 -3.69
CA MET A 546 -9.26 1.31 -2.45
C MET A 546 -9.78 0.13 -1.62
N PHE A 547 -11.10 -0.11 -1.61
CA PHE A 547 -11.71 -1.13 -0.75
C PHE A 547 -11.71 -2.53 -1.38
N SER A 548 -11.87 -2.63 -2.70
CA SER A 548 -11.93 -3.90 -3.44
C SER A 548 -10.63 -4.27 -4.16
N GLY A 549 -9.73 -3.32 -4.38
CA GLY A 549 -8.51 -3.50 -5.17
C GLY A 549 -8.77 -3.64 -6.68
N VAL A 550 -10.02 -3.47 -7.14
CA VAL A 550 -10.35 -3.64 -8.56
C VAL A 550 -9.84 -2.44 -9.36
N VAL A 551 -9.20 -2.73 -10.50
CA VAL A 551 -8.70 -1.73 -11.44
C VAL A 551 -9.74 -1.40 -12.51
N TYR A 552 -9.95 -0.11 -12.75
CA TYR A 552 -10.88 0.43 -13.74
C TYR A 552 -10.15 1.35 -14.72
N GLY A 553 -10.71 1.55 -15.92
CA GLY A 553 -10.15 2.53 -16.84
C GLY A 553 -8.81 2.15 -17.47
N LEU A 554 -8.47 0.85 -17.53
CA LEU A 554 -7.26 0.37 -18.19
C LEU A 554 -7.31 0.52 -19.72
N PRO A 555 -6.16 0.58 -20.41
CA PRO A 555 -6.11 0.42 -21.86
C PRO A 555 -6.71 -0.92 -22.34
N GLY A 556 -7.13 -0.93 -23.60
CA GLY A 556 -7.43 -2.16 -24.33
C GLY A 556 -6.13 -2.85 -24.75
N ASP A 557 -6.17 -4.16 -24.93
CA ASP A 557 -5.04 -4.90 -25.48
C ASP A 557 -4.93 -4.63 -27.00
N ASP A 558 -3.72 -4.72 -27.55
CA ASP A 558 -3.54 -4.74 -29.00
C ASP A 558 -4.19 -6.00 -29.61
N GLY A 559 -4.56 -5.94 -30.89
CA GLY A 559 -5.00 -7.11 -31.63
C GLY A 559 -3.84 -8.08 -31.92
N VAL A 560 -4.13 -9.13 -32.69
CA VAL A 560 -3.14 -10.10 -33.14
C VAL A 560 -2.82 -9.88 -34.63
N ASP A 561 -1.53 -9.85 -34.98
CA ASP A 561 -1.07 -9.76 -36.37
C ASP A 561 -1.55 -10.99 -37.17
N GLY A 562 -1.88 -10.79 -38.44
CA GLY A 562 -2.12 -11.88 -39.38
C GLY A 562 -0.83 -12.62 -39.71
N GLY A 563 -0.93 -13.90 -40.03
CA GLY A 563 0.20 -14.71 -40.48
C GLY A 563 0.55 -14.40 -41.94
N ASN A 564 1.82 -14.43 -42.27
CA ASN A 564 2.28 -14.34 -43.66
C ASN A 564 1.74 -15.53 -44.48
N GLY A 565 1.49 -15.30 -45.78
CA GLY A 565 1.27 -16.38 -46.73
C GLY A 565 2.54 -17.21 -46.95
N SER A 566 2.40 -18.34 -47.64
CA SER A 566 3.54 -19.14 -48.08
C SER A 566 4.01 -18.69 -49.47
N GLY A 567 5.30 -18.86 -49.77
CA GLY A 567 5.85 -18.59 -51.09
C GLY A 567 7.25 -19.14 -51.26
N GLU A 568 7.92 -18.78 -52.35
CA GLU A 568 9.29 -19.25 -52.62
C GLU A 568 10.28 -18.83 -51.51
N ASP A 569 10.06 -17.66 -50.92
CA ASP A 569 10.91 -17.07 -49.90
C ASP A 569 10.68 -17.64 -48.48
N GLY A 570 9.67 -18.49 -48.26
CA GLY A 570 9.41 -19.11 -46.96
C GLY A 570 8.00 -19.65 -46.75
N GLU A 571 7.84 -20.48 -45.70
CA GLU A 571 6.53 -20.97 -45.23
C GLU A 571 5.75 -19.87 -44.52
N GLY A 572 4.43 -19.93 -44.59
CA GLY A 572 3.54 -19.02 -43.88
C GLY A 572 3.63 -19.18 -42.36
N GLU A 573 3.15 -18.17 -41.64
CA GLU A 573 3.23 -18.12 -40.17
C GLU A 573 1.93 -18.57 -39.50
N ASN A 574 2.07 -19.27 -38.37
CA ASN A 574 0.94 -19.63 -37.52
C ASN A 574 0.49 -18.42 -36.69
N VAL A 575 -0.82 -18.32 -36.47
CA VAL A 575 -1.42 -17.30 -35.60
C VAL A 575 -2.01 -17.98 -34.36
N VAL A 576 -1.70 -17.47 -33.17
CA VAL A 576 -2.32 -17.94 -31.92
C VAL A 576 -3.39 -16.95 -31.48
N TYR A 577 -4.62 -17.42 -31.37
CA TYR A 577 -5.75 -16.60 -30.94
C TYR A 577 -6.62 -17.37 -29.95
N ASN A 578 -6.91 -16.78 -28.79
CA ASN A 578 -7.65 -17.41 -27.69
C ASN A 578 -7.14 -18.81 -27.29
N GLY A 579 -5.82 -19.01 -27.33
CA GLY A 579 -5.17 -20.29 -26.99
C GLY A 579 -5.26 -21.37 -28.08
N VAL A 580 -5.80 -21.05 -29.26
CA VAL A 580 -5.87 -21.94 -30.42
C VAL A 580 -4.86 -21.49 -31.47
N THR A 581 -4.13 -22.45 -32.06
CA THR A 581 -3.19 -22.20 -33.17
C THR A 581 -3.89 -22.41 -34.51
N TYR A 582 -3.84 -21.38 -35.34
CA TYR A 582 -4.32 -21.38 -36.72
C TYR A 582 -3.12 -21.42 -37.67
N THR A 583 -3.22 -22.22 -38.73
CA THR A 583 -2.10 -22.55 -39.61
C THR A 583 -2.29 -21.97 -41.01
N PRO A 584 -1.19 -21.66 -41.73
CA PRO A 584 -1.28 -21.33 -43.14
C PRO A 584 -1.80 -22.53 -43.95
N GLY A 585 -2.31 -22.25 -45.14
CA GLY A 585 -2.72 -23.28 -46.09
C GLY A 585 -1.53 -24.07 -46.63
N ALA A 586 -1.81 -25.28 -47.12
CA ALA A 586 -0.82 -26.09 -47.80
C ALA A 586 -0.54 -25.57 -49.23
N GLN A 587 0.66 -25.84 -49.74
CA GLN A 587 0.95 -25.67 -51.17
C GLN A 587 0.21 -26.76 -51.97
N GLY A 588 -0.34 -26.37 -53.13
CA GLY A 588 -0.92 -27.31 -54.08
C GLY A 588 0.13 -28.26 -54.70
N GLU A 589 -0.33 -29.33 -55.35
CA GLU A 589 0.59 -30.29 -55.95
C GLU A 589 1.30 -29.70 -57.18
N THR A 590 2.60 -29.99 -57.31
CA THR A 590 3.38 -29.65 -58.51
C THR A 590 3.22 -30.73 -59.57
N ALA A 591 2.70 -30.37 -60.74
CA ALA A 591 2.57 -31.26 -61.87
C ALA A 591 3.80 -31.18 -62.79
N ARG A 592 4.30 -32.34 -63.22
CA ARG A 592 5.47 -32.44 -64.10
C ARG A 592 5.23 -33.45 -65.22
N TYR A 593 5.52 -33.04 -66.45
CA TYR A 593 5.57 -33.90 -67.63
C TYR A 593 6.99 -33.93 -68.18
N GLU A 594 7.57 -35.13 -68.30
CA GLU A 594 8.91 -35.34 -68.83
C GLU A 594 8.93 -36.36 -69.98
N SER A 595 9.67 -36.02 -71.02
CA SER A 595 9.96 -36.91 -72.14
C SER A 595 11.39 -36.68 -72.64
N SER A 596 11.86 -37.54 -73.55
CA SER A 596 13.17 -37.36 -74.20
C SER A 596 13.34 -36.03 -74.98
N ARG A 597 12.28 -35.25 -75.17
CA ARG A 597 12.28 -34.01 -75.96
C ARG A 597 11.88 -32.75 -75.19
N MET A 598 11.22 -32.88 -74.04
CA MET A 598 10.74 -31.72 -73.27
C MET A 598 10.49 -32.04 -71.79
N THR A 599 10.55 -30.99 -70.98
CA THR A 599 10.15 -30.93 -69.58
C THR A 599 9.18 -29.76 -69.41
N VAL A 600 8.01 -30.05 -68.85
CA VAL A 600 6.98 -29.07 -68.50
C VAL A 600 6.68 -29.21 -67.03
N VAL A 601 6.67 -28.10 -66.30
CA VAL A 601 6.33 -28.07 -64.86
C VAL A 601 5.30 -26.98 -64.62
N GLY A 602 4.23 -27.32 -63.90
CA GLY A 602 3.35 -26.35 -63.25
C GLY A 602 3.48 -26.53 -61.75
N ILE A 603 4.09 -25.57 -61.06
CA ILE A 603 4.24 -25.57 -59.61
C ILE A 603 2.87 -25.30 -58.98
N GLY A 604 2.53 -26.00 -57.91
CA GLY A 604 1.30 -25.70 -57.16
C GLY A 604 1.40 -24.35 -56.46
N GLY A 605 0.29 -23.63 -56.42
CA GLY A 605 0.19 -22.36 -55.71
C GLY A 605 0.44 -22.57 -54.22
N TYR A 606 1.04 -21.58 -53.58
CA TYR A 606 1.37 -21.64 -52.16
C TYR A 606 0.16 -21.26 -51.32
N GLY A 607 0.05 -21.80 -50.11
CA GLY A 607 -1.09 -21.53 -49.24
C GLY A 607 -1.09 -20.13 -48.64
N GLY A 608 -2.28 -19.59 -48.39
CA GLY A 608 -2.48 -18.32 -47.73
C GLY A 608 -2.15 -18.37 -46.23
N GLY A 609 -1.94 -17.21 -45.64
CA GLY A 609 -1.63 -17.04 -44.23
C GLY A 609 -2.85 -17.17 -43.33
N ALA A 610 -2.62 -17.60 -42.09
CA ALA A 610 -3.65 -17.67 -41.06
C ALA A 610 -4.04 -16.28 -40.54
N ALA A 611 -5.20 -16.18 -39.91
CA ALA A 611 -5.65 -15.01 -39.17
C ALA A 611 -6.32 -15.43 -37.86
N ALA A 612 -6.63 -14.46 -37.00
CA ALA A 612 -7.38 -14.74 -35.78
C ALA A 612 -8.72 -15.43 -36.11
N GLY A 613 -8.90 -16.67 -35.64
CA GLY A 613 -10.13 -17.43 -35.83
C GLY A 613 -10.14 -18.39 -37.02
N HIS A 614 -9.25 -18.24 -38.01
CA HIS A 614 -9.32 -18.98 -39.28
C HIS A 614 -7.94 -19.36 -39.86
N ASN A 615 -7.87 -20.56 -40.43
CA ASN A 615 -6.69 -21.01 -41.19
C ASN A 615 -6.65 -20.36 -42.57
N GLY A 616 -5.45 -20.20 -43.12
CA GLY A 616 -5.28 -19.78 -44.52
C GLY A 616 -5.77 -20.86 -45.49
N LYS A 617 -6.15 -20.46 -46.71
CA LYS A 617 -6.60 -21.41 -47.73
C LYS A 617 -5.41 -22.08 -48.40
N ASP A 618 -5.58 -23.34 -48.76
CA ASP A 618 -4.61 -24.07 -49.58
C ASP A 618 -4.47 -23.42 -50.95
N GLY A 619 -3.29 -23.51 -51.55
CA GLY A 619 -3.07 -23.12 -52.94
C GLY A 619 -3.50 -24.23 -53.89
N ASP A 620 -3.84 -23.86 -55.11
CA ASP A 620 -4.31 -24.80 -56.12
C ASP A 620 -3.14 -25.60 -56.72
N SER A 621 -3.44 -26.80 -57.24
CA SER A 621 -2.41 -27.62 -57.89
C SER A 621 -2.08 -27.10 -59.28
N GLY A 622 -0.80 -27.15 -59.64
CA GLY A 622 -0.36 -26.84 -61.00
C GLY A 622 -0.76 -27.94 -61.99
N SER A 623 -0.63 -27.66 -63.28
CA SER A 623 -0.90 -28.64 -64.35
C SER A 623 0.23 -28.68 -65.39
N ALA A 624 0.51 -29.87 -65.90
CA ALA A 624 1.46 -30.10 -66.98
C ALA A 624 0.88 -31.12 -67.96
N THR A 625 0.62 -30.70 -69.20
CA THR A 625 -0.01 -31.54 -70.22
C THR A 625 0.76 -31.49 -71.54
N TYR A 626 0.60 -32.54 -72.35
CA TYR A 626 1.19 -32.65 -73.68
C TYR A 626 0.08 -32.80 -74.72
N ASN A 627 0.12 -31.97 -75.75
CA ASN A 627 -0.83 -32.05 -76.86
C ASN A 627 -0.16 -31.67 -78.19
N GLY A 628 -0.30 -32.51 -79.21
CA GLY A 628 0.07 -32.15 -80.59
C GLY A 628 1.55 -31.88 -80.89
N GLY A 629 2.48 -32.21 -79.99
CA GLY A 629 3.92 -31.91 -80.16
C GLY A 629 4.42 -30.83 -79.21
N ASP A 630 3.50 -30.13 -78.54
CA ASP A 630 3.79 -29.04 -77.60
C ASP A 630 3.41 -29.41 -76.18
N GLY A 631 4.17 -28.87 -75.23
CA GLY A 631 3.88 -28.93 -73.80
C GLY A 631 3.10 -27.69 -73.34
N TYR A 632 2.24 -27.86 -72.34
CA TYR A 632 1.47 -26.78 -71.71
C TYR A 632 1.60 -26.88 -70.20
N GLY A 633 2.15 -25.85 -69.57
CA GLY A 633 2.29 -25.75 -68.12
C GLY A 633 1.46 -24.60 -67.57
N THR A 634 0.69 -24.85 -66.52
CA THR A 634 -0.03 -23.80 -65.78
C THR A 634 0.32 -23.94 -64.31
N GLY A 635 0.82 -22.88 -63.69
CA GLY A 635 1.00 -22.84 -62.25
C GLY A 635 -0.34 -22.83 -61.51
N GLY A 636 -0.34 -23.30 -60.26
CA GLY A 636 -1.53 -23.22 -59.41
C GLY A 636 -1.69 -21.83 -58.79
N ASP A 637 -2.94 -21.43 -58.58
CA ASP A 637 -3.27 -20.16 -57.94
C ASP A 637 -2.89 -20.18 -56.45
N GLY A 638 -2.36 -19.06 -55.97
CA GLY A 638 -2.03 -18.89 -54.56
C GLY A 638 -3.29 -18.93 -53.69
N GLY A 639 -3.21 -19.60 -52.53
CA GLY A 639 -4.28 -19.66 -51.56
C GLY A 639 -4.57 -18.28 -50.98
N ALA A 640 -5.85 -17.93 -50.82
CA ALA A 640 -6.22 -16.67 -50.18
C ALA A 640 -5.85 -16.68 -48.69
N GLY A 641 -5.42 -15.52 -48.20
CA GLY A 641 -5.25 -15.28 -46.78
C GLY A 641 -6.59 -15.35 -46.04
N ALA A 642 -6.54 -15.72 -44.76
CA ALA A 642 -7.74 -15.80 -43.93
C ALA A 642 -8.26 -14.42 -43.51
N ASP A 643 -9.58 -14.25 -43.46
CA ASP A 643 -10.20 -13.07 -42.86
C ASP A 643 -10.16 -13.20 -41.33
N ALA A 644 -9.91 -12.11 -40.63
CA ALA A 644 -9.77 -12.11 -39.18
C ALA A 644 -11.11 -11.92 -38.45
N ASP A 645 -11.36 -12.72 -37.41
CA ASP A 645 -12.47 -12.50 -36.49
C ASP A 645 -12.22 -11.26 -35.62
N ALA A 646 -13.27 -10.49 -35.33
CA ALA A 646 -13.17 -9.33 -34.46
C ALA A 646 -13.07 -9.71 -32.98
N PRO A 647 -12.31 -8.96 -32.17
CA PRO A 647 -12.29 -9.14 -30.73
C PRO A 647 -13.64 -8.83 -30.10
N ALA A 648 -13.92 -9.45 -28.95
CA ALA A 648 -15.13 -9.17 -28.19
C ALA A 648 -15.12 -7.77 -27.57
N THR A 649 -16.30 -7.18 -27.40
CA THR A 649 -16.47 -5.96 -26.59
C THR A 649 -16.07 -6.22 -25.13
N THR A 650 -15.23 -5.34 -24.58
CA THR A 650 -14.82 -5.44 -23.17
C THR A 650 -16.01 -5.22 -22.24
N GLN A 651 -16.10 -6.05 -21.18
CA GLN A 651 -17.07 -5.89 -20.09
C GLN A 651 -16.49 -5.07 -18.93
N HIS A 652 -15.19 -4.75 -18.98
CA HIS A 652 -14.52 -4.00 -17.92
C HIS A 652 -14.82 -2.51 -18.04
N ARG A 653 -15.26 -1.89 -16.94
CA ARG A 653 -15.69 -0.49 -16.95
C ARG A 653 -14.53 0.47 -17.15
N GLY A 654 -14.76 1.43 -18.03
CA GLY A 654 -13.77 2.39 -18.52
C GLY A 654 -12.66 1.77 -19.34
N ARG A 655 -12.61 0.44 -19.57
CA ARG A 655 -11.49 -0.17 -20.28
C ARG A 655 -11.53 0.21 -21.76
N GLY A 656 -10.37 0.46 -22.36
CA GLY A 656 -10.25 0.58 -23.81
C GLY A 656 -10.70 -0.70 -24.52
N GLY A 657 -11.20 -0.57 -25.74
CA GLY A 657 -11.53 -1.70 -26.59
C GLY A 657 -10.26 -2.36 -27.15
N THR A 658 -10.26 -3.68 -27.28
CA THR A 658 -9.13 -4.41 -27.89
C THR A 658 -8.95 -4.01 -29.35
N GLY A 659 -7.72 -3.92 -29.83
CA GLY A 659 -7.43 -3.67 -31.24
C GLY A 659 -7.93 -4.80 -32.15
N GLY A 660 -8.32 -4.47 -33.37
CA GLY A 660 -8.74 -5.44 -34.39
C GLY A 660 -7.58 -6.32 -34.83
N ASN A 661 -7.90 -7.53 -35.28
CA ASN A 661 -6.91 -8.51 -35.72
C ASN A 661 -6.57 -8.30 -37.20
N GLY A 662 -5.31 -8.54 -37.57
CA GLY A 662 -4.85 -8.43 -38.95
C GLY A 662 -5.26 -9.65 -39.80
N GLY A 663 -5.55 -9.40 -41.08
CA GLY A 663 -5.89 -10.45 -42.04
C GLY A 663 -4.67 -11.25 -42.50
N GLY A 664 -4.86 -12.51 -42.90
CA GLY A 664 -3.77 -13.37 -43.36
C GLY A 664 -3.19 -12.91 -44.70
N GLY A 665 -1.89 -13.10 -44.92
CA GLY A 665 -1.23 -12.77 -46.18
C GLY A 665 -1.64 -13.71 -47.32
N GLY A 666 -1.68 -13.22 -48.55
CA GLY A 666 -1.96 -14.05 -49.72
C GLY A 666 -0.82 -15.02 -50.04
N GLY A 667 -1.16 -16.24 -50.45
CA GLY A 667 -0.17 -17.21 -50.93
C GLY A 667 0.41 -16.78 -52.28
N ALA A 668 1.68 -17.10 -52.52
CA ALA A 668 2.31 -16.86 -53.81
C ALA A 668 1.68 -17.72 -54.93
N ALA A 669 1.68 -17.19 -56.15
CA ALA A 669 1.36 -17.99 -57.33
C ALA A 669 2.42 -19.08 -57.56
N GLY A 670 1.97 -20.23 -58.08
CA GLY A 670 2.86 -21.24 -58.63
C GLY A 670 3.38 -20.80 -60.00
N GLY A 671 4.67 -21.01 -60.27
CA GLY A 671 5.25 -20.74 -61.59
C GLY A 671 5.07 -21.88 -62.58
N ALA A 672 5.22 -21.58 -63.87
CA ALA A 672 5.27 -22.58 -64.93
C ALA A 672 6.59 -22.53 -65.73
N SER A 673 7.14 -23.70 -66.06
CA SER A 673 8.31 -23.82 -66.96
C SER A 673 8.06 -24.77 -68.13
N ASN A 674 8.62 -24.42 -69.29
CA ASN A 674 8.58 -25.22 -70.49
C ASN A 674 9.88 -25.01 -71.30
N ASN A 675 10.72 -26.04 -71.38
CA ASN A 675 12.02 -25.95 -72.04
C ASN A 675 11.98 -26.14 -73.57
N ASN A 676 10.80 -26.43 -74.15
CA ASN A 676 10.62 -26.70 -75.57
C ASN A 676 9.98 -25.51 -76.32
N VAL A 677 8.96 -24.89 -75.73
CA VAL A 677 8.25 -23.72 -76.31
C VAL A 677 7.97 -22.68 -75.24
N THR A 678 8.48 -21.46 -75.41
CA THR A 678 8.40 -20.38 -74.40
C THR A 678 7.01 -19.76 -74.24
N THR A 679 6.09 -19.97 -75.19
CA THR A 679 4.75 -19.32 -75.21
C THR A 679 3.62 -20.12 -74.59
N ASN A 680 3.84 -21.39 -74.22
CA ASN A 680 2.79 -22.29 -73.69
C ASN A 680 2.99 -22.55 -72.19
N LYS A 681 3.16 -21.46 -71.44
CA LYS A 681 3.29 -21.46 -69.99
C LYS A 681 2.54 -20.27 -69.40
N TRP A 682 1.85 -20.49 -68.29
CA TRP A 682 1.12 -19.46 -67.55
C TRP A 682 1.35 -19.68 -66.08
N ASP A 683 1.80 -18.64 -65.37
CA ASP A 683 1.87 -18.68 -63.92
C ASP A 683 0.45 -18.60 -63.34
N GLY A 684 0.27 -19.11 -62.12
CA GLY A 684 -1.00 -18.98 -61.41
C GLY A 684 -1.32 -17.53 -61.05
N GLU A 685 -2.55 -17.27 -60.63
CA GLU A 685 -2.91 -16.02 -59.98
C GLU A 685 -2.35 -15.98 -58.56
N ASN A 686 -1.98 -14.78 -58.09
CA ASN A 686 -1.54 -14.61 -56.72
C ASN A 686 -2.71 -14.69 -55.74
N GLY A 687 -2.48 -15.25 -54.56
CA GLY A 687 -3.46 -15.27 -53.49
C GLY A 687 -3.75 -13.86 -53.00
N ILE A 688 -5.03 -13.57 -52.79
CA ILE A 688 -5.49 -12.30 -52.21
C ILE A 688 -5.31 -12.37 -50.69
N GLY A 689 -4.76 -11.32 -50.08
CA GLY A 689 -4.67 -11.22 -48.62
C GLY A 689 -6.05 -11.02 -47.99
N GLY A 690 -6.27 -11.66 -46.85
CA GLY A 690 -7.53 -11.62 -46.13
C GLY A 690 -7.81 -10.27 -45.48
N ALA A 691 -9.08 -10.00 -45.20
CA ALA A 691 -9.53 -8.81 -44.50
C ALA A 691 -9.10 -8.82 -43.03
N GLY A 692 -8.70 -7.66 -42.52
CA GLY A 692 -8.59 -7.44 -41.08
C GLY A 692 -9.97 -7.30 -40.43
N SER A 693 -10.00 -7.25 -39.11
CA SER A 693 -11.25 -7.09 -38.35
C SER A 693 -11.45 -5.66 -37.88
N HIS A 694 -12.69 -5.29 -37.55
CA HIS A 694 -12.93 -4.11 -36.72
C HIS A 694 -12.34 -4.31 -35.31
N GLY A 695 -12.11 -3.23 -34.57
CA GLY A 695 -11.69 -3.30 -33.17
C GLY A 695 -12.83 -3.64 -32.20
N GLY A 696 -12.53 -3.72 -30.92
CA GLY A 696 -13.51 -3.88 -29.84
C GLY A 696 -14.09 -2.54 -29.39
N THR A 697 -15.36 -2.51 -29.00
CA THR A 697 -15.96 -1.32 -28.34
C THR A 697 -15.34 -1.12 -26.97
N GLY A 698 -15.09 0.13 -26.58
CA GLY A 698 -14.65 0.46 -25.23
C GLY A 698 -15.72 0.12 -24.18
N GLY A 699 -15.30 -0.01 -22.93
CA GLY A 699 -16.15 -0.29 -21.79
C GLY A 699 -16.95 0.94 -21.33
N LEU A 700 -18.10 0.70 -20.70
CA LEU A 700 -18.90 1.76 -20.07
C LEU A 700 -18.16 2.41 -18.91
N GLY A 701 -18.37 3.71 -18.69
CA GLY A 701 -17.84 4.44 -17.55
C GLY A 701 -18.42 3.98 -16.20
N ILE A 702 -17.96 4.65 -15.15
CA ILE A 702 -18.35 4.38 -13.76
C ILE A 702 -18.11 5.62 -12.89
N ALA A 703 -18.85 5.75 -11.80
CA ALA A 703 -18.58 6.75 -10.77
C ALA A 703 -18.53 6.10 -9.38
N PHE A 704 -17.67 6.64 -8.52
CA PHE A 704 -17.51 6.25 -7.12
C PHE A 704 -17.71 7.46 -6.23
N LEU A 705 -18.39 7.24 -5.10
CA LEU A 705 -18.58 8.22 -4.06
C LEU A 705 -18.11 7.62 -2.74
N TYR A 706 -17.01 8.10 -2.18
CA TYR A 706 -16.60 7.77 -0.81
C TYR A 706 -17.19 8.81 0.14
N TYR A 707 -17.84 8.37 1.22
CA TYR A 707 -18.60 9.24 2.11
C TYR A 707 -18.55 8.82 3.58
#